data_AF-A0A8D3Y344-F1
#
_entry.id   AF-A0A8D3Y344-F1
#
_cell.length_a   1.000
_cell.length_b   1.000
_cell.length_c   1.000
_cell.angle_alpha   90.00
_cell.angle_beta   90.00
_cell.angle_gamma   90.00
#
_symmetry.space_group_name_H-M   'P 1'
#
loop_
_entity.id
_entity.type
_entity.pdbx_description
1 polymer ?
#
loop_
_entity_poly.entity_id
_entity_poly.type
_entity_poly.pdbx_seq_one_letter_code
_entity_poly.pdbx_strand_id
1 'polypeptide(L)'
;MSSWRDAILNDFVPNVSKLTLVADPDCLLTEEKLALELRGRGFDLIEFSDPVEFRYAYESKYRSIWDRGEHTDLVVVLRLQDAELESLPYDLLQAGRKLSFNLGDLFPNLSYPVIEKLDRSLLDSLFEAQRKSPPDRMGDNATKDFILRHVFGIAAELIGGEVELLRALLRLHYGKLQIPLMLAERLIQVLKGHDGFKAWPLSEIVPDDEAFFAFLQERWPLFLSRLGSAHQVREDSPEYGLKYPGPDRLPFDHQDIKVYIDNLFLEGKLTPVEAKGIEVDAGSWVRSGIATSGVDDDDLRISRLFGLVEKELPTAEARYSDWTAFALKWAELSSLVHCGNSTEHQTRLKEIGDALNTTFAGWLADHYSSLINLPPTNPAMLHHVPRRLARDIEDSGSSRAALIVVDGLALDQWVTIRQLLQKQDANLVMRESATFAWIPTLTSVSRQSIFSGKPPLYFPSSINSTNSEEKLWKQFWEGHGLSRLDVAYQRGLGDGDAAGVLDSAIHPGKTKVVGLVVDKVDKIMHGMQLGSAGMHNQIKQWCHAGFLSAMVGQLLDYGYEVWLTADHGNIQCEGKGRPSEGVIAETRGERVRVYPTPELRAQVAGAFPFAHEWQPVGLPADYFPLVAGGRDAFVNPGDAIVGHGGVAIEEVIVPLVKFERRTR
;
A
#
# COMPACT_ATOMS: atom_id res chain seq x y z
N MET A 1 -4.45 -15.11 29.09
CA MET A 1 -4.27 -14.75 27.67
C MET A 1 -3.60 -13.40 27.62
N SER A 2 -2.44 -13.35 26.99
CA SER A 2 -1.67 -12.12 26.70
C SER A 2 -2.15 -11.45 25.42
N SER A 3 -2.74 -12.21 24.51
CA SER A 3 -3.24 -11.78 23.20
C SER A 3 -4.56 -12.48 22.91
N TRP A 4 -5.44 -11.85 22.11
CA TRP A 4 -6.65 -12.51 21.61
C TRP A 4 -6.32 -13.74 20.74
N ARG A 5 -5.14 -13.75 20.10
CA ARG A 5 -4.63 -14.87 19.31
C ARG A 5 -4.44 -16.13 20.15
N ASP A 6 -4.10 -16.00 21.44
CA ASP A 6 -3.93 -17.14 22.34
C ASP A 6 -5.21 -17.99 22.41
N ALA A 7 -6.39 -17.36 22.34
CA ALA A 7 -7.67 -18.05 22.37
C ALA A 7 -7.86 -18.97 21.15
N ILE A 8 -7.27 -18.62 20.00
CA ILE A 8 -7.33 -19.39 18.76
C ILE A 8 -6.20 -20.42 18.72
N LEU A 9 -4.97 -19.98 19.00
CA LEU A 9 -3.77 -20.78 18.88
C LEU A 9 -3.74 -21.99 19.82
N ASN A 10 -4.47 -21.97 20.93
CA ASN A 10 -4.57 -23.12 21.82
C ASN A 10 -5.19 -24.36 21.15
N ASP A 11 -6.00 -24.18 20.10
CA ASP A 11 -6.58 -25.28 19.34
C ASP A 11 -5.65 -25.86 18.26
N PHE A 12 -4.57 -25.16 17.92
CA PHE A 12 -3.60 -25.54 16.88
C PHE A 12 -2.36 -26.19 17.49
N VAL A 13 -2.53 -27.46 17.87
CA VAL A 13 -1.44 -28.35 18.33
C VAL A 13 -0.98 -29.23 17.15
N PRO A 14 0.31 -29.19 16.76
CA PRO A 14 0.81 -29.93 15.59
C PRO A 14 0.63 -31.45 15.71
N ASN A 15 0.49 -32.14 14.57
CA ASN A 15 0.30 -33.59 14.48
C ASN A 15 -0.99 -34.14 15.11
N VAL A 16 -1.97 -33.30 15.46
CA VAL A 16 -3.30 -33.75 15.94
C VAL A 16 -4.19 -34.20 14.77
N SER A 17 -4.20 -33.45 13.67
CA SER A 17 -4.95 -33.78 12.47
C SER A 17 -4.26 -33.18 11.25
N LYS A 18 -3.98 -34.00 10.23
CA LYS A 18 -3.39 -33.55 8.97
C LYS A 18 -4.24 -32.51 8.25
N LEU A 19 -5.56 -32.54 8.45
CA LEU A 19 -6.52 -31.61 7.87
C LEU A 19 -7.38 -30.99 8.99
N THR A 20 -7.40 -29.67 9.06
CA THR A 20 -8.28 -28.89 9.93
C THR A 20 -9.13 -27.96 9.08
N LEU A 21 -10.45 -27.97 9.27
CA LEU A 21 -11.41 -27.11 8.60
C LEU A 21 -11.87 -26.04 9.60
N VAL A 22 -11.77 -24.77 9.21
CA VAL A 22 -12.06 -23.65 10.11
C VAL A 22 -13.15 -22.77 9.51
N ALA A 23 -14.25 -22.59 10.24
CA ALA A 23 -15.22 -21.55 9.98
C ALA A 23 -14.72 -20.24 10.60
N ASP A 24 -14.39 -19.27 9.75
CA ASP A 24 -13.83 -17.98 10.14
C ASP A 24 -14.61 -16.84 9.43
N PRO A 25 -15.87 -16.58 9.85
CA PRO A 25 -16.69 -15.54 9.23
C PRO A 25 -16.08 -14.15 9.35
N ASP A 26 -15.23 -13.94 10.36
CA ASP A 26 -14.63 -12.64 10.69
C ASP A 26 -13.22 -12.44 10.12
N CYS A 27 -12.67 -13.42 9.38
CA CYS A 27 -11.33 -13.38 8.79
C CYS A 27 -10.19 -13.26 9.81
N LEU A 28 -10.36 -13.83 11.01
CA LEU A 28 -9.38 -13.83 12.09
C LEU A 28 -8.10 -14.57 11.71
N LEU A 29 -8.20 -15.75 11.08
CA LEU A 29 -7.04 -16.58 10.70
C LEU A 29 -6.18 -15.96 9.61
N THR A 30 -6.72 -14.97 8.91
CA THR A 30 -5.97 -14.18 7.91
C THR A 30 -5.34 -12.93 8.49
N GLU A 31 -5.42 -12.70 9.80
CA GLU A 31 -4.63 -11.65 10.43
C GLU A 31 -3.13 -12.02 10.40
N GLU A 32 -2.30 -11.05 10.03
CA GLU A 32 -0.89 -11.25 9.70
C GLU A 32 -0.11 -12.03 10.77
N LYS A 33 -0.16 -11.59 12.03
CA LYS A 33 0.62 -12.21 13.11
C LYS A 33 0.09 -13.59 13.47
N LEU A 34 -1.24 -13.78 13.46
CA LEU A 34 -1.83 -15.09 13.69
C LEU A 34 -1.44 -16.10 12.59
N ALA A 35 -1.51 -15.69 11.33
CA ALA A 35 -1.11 -16.53 10.20
C ALA A 35 0.37 -16.92 10.28
N LEU A 36 1.23 -16.01 10.73
CA LEU A 36 2.66 -16.26 10.94
C LEU A 36 2.90 -17.24 12.09
N GLU A 37 2.22 -17.07 13.22
CA GLU A 37 2.35 -17.98 14.36
C GLU A 37 1.85 -19.40 14.02
N LEU A 38 0.75 -19.52 13.25
CA LEU A 38 0.26 -20.81 12.76
C LEU A 38 1.30 -21.50 11.87
N ARG A 39 1.90 -20.77 10.93
CA ARG A 39 2.98 -21.26 10.08
C ARG A 39 4.21 -21.67 10.87
N GLY A 40 4.61 -20.88 11.86
CA GLY A 40 5.71 -21.20 12.76
C GLY A 40 5.47 -22.48 13.57
N ARG A 41 4.21 -22.88 13.75
CA ARG A 41 3.81 -24.17 14.34
C ARG A 41 3.69 -25.31 13.32
N GLY A 42 3.95 -25.05 12.03
CA GLY A 42 3.88 -26.05 10.95
C GLY A 42 2.52 -26.16 10.27
N PHE A 43 1.60 -25.24 10.53
CA PHE A 43 0.29 -25.21 9.86
C PHE A 43 0.34 -24.34 8.60
N ASP A 44 0.01 -24.93 7.47
CA ASP A 44 -0.24 -24.20 6.24
C ASP A 44 -1.71 -23.79 6.13
N LEU A 45 -1.98 -22.60 5.59
CA LEU A 45 -3.33 -22.09 5.40
C LEU A 45 -3.68 -21.99 3.91
N ILE A 46 -4.83 -22.55 3.55
CA ILE A 46 -5.45 -22.36 2.24
C ILE A 46 -6.89 -21.87 2.41
N GLU A 47 -7.28 -20.86 1.63
CA GLU A 47 -8.66 -20.41 1.57
C GLU A 47 -9.47 -21.31 0.62
N PHE A 48 -10.67 -21.67 1.04
CA PHE A 48 -11.66 -22.26 0.14
C PHE A 48 -12.53 -21.15 -0.48
N SER A 49 -12.14 -20.68 -1.66
CA SER A 49 -12.85 -19.64 -2.42
C SER A 49 -13.37 -20.15 -3.76
N ASP A 50 -12.48 -20.67 -4.61
CA ASP A 50 -12.84 -21.36 -5.85
C ASP A 50 -12.57 -22.87 -5.71
N PRO A 51 -13.57 -23.75 -5.93
CA PRO A 51 -13.40 -25.19 -5.76
C PRO A 51 -12.34 -25.81 -6.66
N VAL A 52 -12.10 -25.27 -7.85
CA VAL A 52 -11.13 -25.82 -8.82
C VAL A 52 -9.72 -25.41 -8.45
N GLU A 53 -9.50 -24.13 -8.15
CA GLU A 53 -8.20 -23.62 -7.67
C GLU A 53 -7.81 -24.27 -6.35
N PHE A 54 -8.74 -24.35 -5.41
CA PHE A 54 -8.55 -25.04 -4.16
C PHE A 54 -8.14 -26.49 -4.40
N ARG A 55 -8.87 -27.22 -5.26
CA ARG A 55 -8.56 -28.63 -5.52
C ARG A 55 -7.19 -28.77 -6.17
N TYR A 56 -6.80 -27.91 -7.11
CA TYR A 56 -5.46 -27.94 -7.69
C TYR A 56 -4.37 -27.79 -6.63
N ALA A 57 -4.48 -26.77 -5.76
CA ALA A 57 -3.50 -26.53 -4.70
C ALA A 57 -3.50 -27.65 -3.64
N TYR A 58 -4.67 -28.12 -3.21
CA TYR A 58 -4.84 -29.22 -2.27
C TYR A 58 -4.20 -30.52 -2.77
N GLU A 59 -4.50 -30.92 -4.01
CA GLU A 59 -4.00 -32.17 -4.57
C GLU A 59 -2.48 -32.10 -4.83
N SER A 60 -2.01 -31.00 -5.42
CA SER A 60 -0.59 -30.85 -5.78
C SER A 60 0.33 -30.69 -4.57
N LYS A 61 -0.08 -29.95 -3.54
CA LYS A 61 0.80 -29.56 -2.42
C LYS A 61 0.58 -30.32 -1.12
N TYR A 62 -0.58 -30.95 -0.92
CA TYR A 62 -0.89 -31.57 0.37
C TYR A 62 -1.24 -33.05 0.22
N ARG A 63 -2.25 -33.37 -0.60
CA ARG A 63 -2.67 -34.76 -0.78
C ARG A 63 -1.53 -35.63 -1.33
N SER A 64 -0.82 -35.13 -2.35
CA SER A 64 0.33 -35.83 -2.94
C SER A 64 1.44 -36.13 -1.92
N ILE A 65 1.64 -35.24 -0.93
CA ILE A 65 2.63 -35.39 0.14
C ILE A 65 2.17 -36.45 1.13
N TRP A 66 0.90 -36.39 1.54
CA TRP A 66 0.32 -37.38 2.45
C TRP A 66 0.31 -38.79 1.86
N ASP A 67 0.09 -38.93 0.55
CA ASP A 67 0.12 -40.22 -0.15
C ASP A 67 1.53 -40.82 -0.20
N ARG A 68 2.60 -40.00 -0.10
CA ARG A 68 3.99 -40.47 0.06
C ARG A 68 4.34 -40.84 1.50
N GLY A 69 3.42 -40.69 2.44
CA GLY A 69 3.63 -40.95 3.87
C GLY A 69 4.32 -39.81 4.62
N GLU A 70 4.58 -38.69 3.95
CA GLU A 70 5.11 -37.47 4.57
C GLU A 70 4.01 -36.75 5.38
N HIS A 71 4.43 -35.96 6.39
CA HIS A 71 3.50 -35.23 7.26
C HIS A 71 3.54 -33.75 6.96
N THR A 72 2.36 -33.18 6.69
CA THR A 72 2.09 -31.73 6.72
C THR A 72 0.76 -31.50 7.43
N ASP A 73 0.61 -30.38 8.11
CA ASP A 73 -0.64 -29.97 8.75
C ASP A 73 -1.28 -28.86 7.91
N LEU A 74 -2.44 -29.14 7.31
CA LEU A 74 -3.18 -28.21 6.47
C LEU A 74 -4.40 -27.67 7.21
N VAL A 75 -4.58 -26.36 7.15
CA VAL A 75 -5.78 -25.63 7.59
C VAL A 75 -6.51 -25.09 6.37
N VAL A 76 -7.75 -25.55 6.17
CA VAL A 76 -8.68 -25.03 5.17
C VAL A 76 -9.59 -24.03 5.85
N VAL A 77 -9.49 -22.77 5.44
CA VAL A 77 -10.26 -21.66 6.00
C VAL A 77 -11.46 -21.37 5.11
N LEU A 78 -12.66 -21.42 5.69
CA LEU A 78 -13.91 -21.05 5.05
C LEU A 78 -14.37 -19.68 5.56
N ARG A 79 -14.44 -18.70 4.66
CA ARG A 79 -14.73 -17.27 4.94
C ARG A 79 -16.10 -16.84 4.41
N LEU A 80 -17.15 -17.54 4.80
CA LEU A 80 -18.50 -17.22 4.34
C LEU A 80 -19.40 -16.94 5.55
N GLN A 81 -19.97 -15.73 5.60
CA GLN A 81 -20.90 -15.31 6.66
C GLN A 81 -22.11 -16.27 6.77
N ASP A 82 -22.53 -16.87 5.64
CA ASP A 82 -23.72 -17.74 5.55
C ASP A 82 -23.40 -19.19 5.18
N ALA A 83 -22.15 -19.55 4.87
CA ALA A 83 -21.83 -20.93 4.52
C ALA A 83 -21.29 -21.68 5.72
N GLU A 84 -22.09 -22.63 6.17
CA GLU A 84 -21.66 -23.62 7.15
C GLU A 84 -20.52 -24.48 6.54
N LEU A 85 -19.68 -25.07 7.40
CA LEU A 85 -18.61 -25.98 6.96
C LEU A 85 -19.16 -27.09 6.05
N GLU A 86 -20.42 -27.43 6.22
CA GLU A 86 -21.23 -28.37 5.45
C GLU A 86 -21.28 -28.04 3.94
N SER A 87 -20.93 -26.82 3.52
CA SER A 87 -20.76 -26.46 2.09
C SER A 87 -19.49 -27.01 1.45
N LEU A 88 -18.50 -27.43 2.24
CA LEU A 88 -17.27 -28.01 1.74
C LEU A 88 -17.50 -29.39 1.11
N PRO A 89 -16.65 -29.79 0.13
CA PRO A 89 -16.68 -31.14 -0.41
C PRO A 89 -16.67 -32.22 0.68
N TYR A 90 -17.54 -33.23 0.53
CA TYR A 90 -17.78 -34.26 1.54
C TYR A 90 -16.50 -35.01 1.96
N ASP A 91 -15.56 -35.21 1.02
CA ASP A 91 -14.27 -35.85 1.30
C ASP A 91 -13.44 -35.06 2.32
N LEU A 92 -13.48 -33.73 2.26
CA LEU A 92 -12.83 -32.86 3.24
C LEU A 92 -13.54 -32.95 4.59
N LEU A 93 -14.88 -32.89 4.59
CA LEU A 93 -15.68 -32.94 5.82
C LEU A 93 -15.51 -34.25 6.59
N GLN A 94 -15.34 -35.36 5.87
CA GLN A 94 -15.10 -36.66 6.48
C GLN A 94 -13.69 -36.78 7.07
N ALA A 95 -12.69 -36.16 6.43
CA ALA A 95 -11.29 -36.30 6.82
C ALA A 95 -10.81 -35.23 7.83
N GLY A 96 -11.44 -34.06 7.85
CA GLY A 96 -10.95 -32.88 8.55
C GLY A 96 -11.52 -32.68 9.96
N ARG A 97 -10.67 -32.22 10.89
CA ARG A 97 -11.08 -31.71 12.20
C ARG A 97 -11.78 -30.37 12.03
N LYS A 98 -12.98 -30.17 12.59
CA LYS A 98 -13.73 -28.90 12.47
C LYS A 98 -13.45 -27.96 13.65
N LEU A 99 -13.24 -26.67 13.38
CA LEU A 99 -13.12 -25.58 14.34
C LEU A 99 -13.93 -24.36 13.87
N SER A 100 -14.27 -23.46 14.79
CA SER A 100 -14.93 -22.19 14.47
C SER A 100 -14.45 -21.09 15.41
N PHE A 101 -14.18 -19.91 14.85
CA PHE A 101 -13.76 -18.73 15.61
C PHE A 101 -14.53 -17.50 15.12
N ASN A 102 -14.98 -16.66 16.05
CA ASN A 102 -15.69 -15.42 15.73
C ASN A 102 -15.34 -14.31 16.74
N LEU A 103 -15.62 -13.07 16.37
CA LEU A 103 -15.36 -11.87 17.19
C LEU A 103 -16.21 -11.83 18.46
N GLY A 104 -17.40 -12.42 18.45
CA GLY A 104 -18.30 -12.46 19.61
C GLY A 104 -17.68 -13.18 20.81
N ASP A 105 -16.97 -14.28 20.55
CA ASP A 105 -16.25 -15.03 21.59
C ASP A 105 -15.04 -14.27 22.14
N LEU A 106 -14.39 -13.44 21.30
CA LEU A 106 -13.22 -12.65 21.69
C LEU A 106 -13.59 -11.35 22.42
N PHE A 107 -14.75 -10.76 22.11
CA PHE A 107 -15.20 -9.47 22.62
C PHE A 107 -16.66 -9.53 23.14
N PRO A 108 -16.95 -10.36 24.15
CA PRO A 108 -18.32 -10.70 24.55
C PRO A 108 -19.14 -9.51 25.10
N ASN A 109 -18.47 -8.45 25.55
CA ASN A 109 -19.12 -7.27 26.12
C ASN A 109 -19.25 -6.10 25.13
N LEU A 110 -18.72 -6.23 23.92
CA LEU A 110 -18.81 -5.22 22.87
C LEU A 110 -19.89 -5.60 21.85
N SER A 111 -20.47 -4.59 21.19
CA SER A 111 -21.46 -4.82 20.14
C SER A 111 -20.83 -5.49 18.92
N TYR A 112 -21.28 -6.70 18.58
CA TYR A 112 -20.82 -7.46 17.41
C TYR A 112 -20.94 -6.66 16.08
N PRO A 113 -22.11 -6.05 15.75
CA PRO A 113 -22.24 -5.21 14.55
C PRO A 113 -21.25 -4.03 14.46
N VAL A 114 -20.68 -3.60 15.58
CA VAL A 114 -19.66 -2.54 15.61
C VAL A 114 -18.28 -3.10 15.35
N ILE A 115 -17.90 -4.18 16.03
CA ILE A 115 -16.56 -4.78 15.93
C ILE A 115 -16.33 -5.48 14.58
N GLU A 116 -17.36 -6.09 13.98
CA GLU A 116 -17.28 -6.76 12.68
C GLU A 116 -16.83 -5.82 11.56
N LYS A 117 -17.22 -4.54 11.67
CA LYS A 117 -16.89 -3.46 10.73
C LYS A 117 -15.52 -2.83 10.97
N LEU A 118 -14.78 -3.26 11.99
CA LEU A 118 -13.43 -2.77 12.25
C LEU A 118 -12.41 -3.49 11.37
N ASP A 119 -11.37 -2.75 10.98
CA ASP A 119 -10.18 -3.37 10.40
C ASP A 119 -9.49 -4.25 11.46
N ARG A 120 -8.99 -5.41 11.02
CA ARG A 120 -8.43 -6.44 11.91
C ARG A 120 -7.14 -5.96 12.58
N SER A 121 -6.45 -4.98 11.99
CA SER A 121 -5.29 -4.32 12.61
C SER A 121 -5.60 -3.64 13.94
N LEU A 122 -6.87 -3.25 14.19
CA LEU A 122 -7.33 -2.58 15.41
C LEU A 122 -7.60 -3.55 16.58
N LEU A 123 -7.69 -4.86 16.32
CA LEU A 123 -8.09 -5.83 17.34
C LEU A 123 -7.09 -5.93 18.49
N ASP A 124 -5.80 -5.72 18.25
CA ASP A 124 -4.78 -5.72 19.30
C ASP A 124 -5.03 -4.60 20.32
N SER A 125 -5.20 -3.37 19.81
CA SER A 125 -5.51 -2.20 20.64
C SER A 125 -6.85 -2.35 21.34
N LEU A 126 -7.87 -2.90 20.66
CA LEU A 126 -9.19 -3.13 21.23
C LEU A 126 -9.15 -4.19 22.35
N PHE A 127 -8.43 -5.29 22.15
CA PHE A 127 -8.30 -6.35 23.14
C PHE A 127 -7.54 -5.87 24.37
N GLU A 128 -6.46 -5.11 24.17
CA GLU A 128 -5.74 -4.47 25.27
C GLU A 128 -6.61 -3.44 26.02
N ALA A 129 -7.42 -2.65 25.30
CA ALA A 129 -8.36 -1.72 25.91
C ALA A 129 -9.39 -2.45 26.78
N GLN A 130 -10.01 -3.52 26.27
CA GLN A 130 -10.92 -4.40 27.02
C GLN A 130 -10.24 -4.95 28.28
N ARG A 131 -8.98 -5.39 28.18
CA ARG A 131 -8.26 -5.99 29.31
C ARG A 131 -7.93 -4.98 30.40
N LYS A 132 -7.53 -3.76 30.00
CA LYS A 132 -7.17 -2.66 30.93
C LYS A 132 -8.40 -1.96 31.52
N SER A 133 -9.49 -1.91 30.77
CA SER A 133 -10.74 -1.26 31.16
C SER A 133 -11.91 -2.17 30.78
N PRO A 134 -12.17 -3.25 31.55
CA PRO A 134 -13.22 -4.20 31.24
C PRO A 134 -14.58 -3.51 31.14
N PRO A 135 -15.21 -3.50 29.97
CA PRO A 135 -16.52 -2.87 29.80
C PRO A 135 -17.61 -3.78 30.37
N ASP A 136 -18.66 -3.20 30.93
CA ASP A 136 -19.96 -3.87 31.04
C ASP A 136 -20.52 -4.15 29.63
N ARG A 137 -21.58 -4.95 29.51
CA ARG A 137 -22.21 -5.21 28.21
C ARG A 137 -22.70 -3.89 27.57
N MET A 138 -22.10 -3.52 26.44
CA MET A 138 -22.37 -2.27 25.73
C MET A 138 -23.29 -2.48 24.54
N GLY A 139 -24.14 -1.49 24.27
CA GLY A 139 -24.80 -1.32 22.97
C GLY A 139 -23.93 -0.52 22.00
N ASP A 140 -24.38 -0.37 20.75
CA ASP A 140 -23.59 0.18 19.66
C ASP A 140 -22.90 1.51 19.96
N ASN A 141 -23.63 2.52 20.43
CA ASN A 141 -23.05 3.84 20.70
C ASN A 141 -22.00 3.80 21.83
N ALA A 142 -22.25 3.02 22.88
CA ALA A 142 -21.30 2.86 23.96
C ALA A 142 -20.03 2.12 23.49
N THR A 143 -20.18 1.11 22.63
CA THR A 143 -19.04 0.43 22.00
C THR A 143 -18.25 1.38 21.09
N LYS A 144 -18.92 2.20 20.28
CA LYS A 144 -18.25 3.21 19.44
C LYS A 144 -17.48 4.24 20.27
N ASP A 145 -18.08 4.74 21.35
CA ASP A 145 -17.43 5.69 22.27
C ASP A 145 -16.22 5.04 22.98
N PHE A 146 -16.35 3.77 23.37
CA PHE A 146 -15.25 3.00 23.95
C PHE A 146 -14.08 2.88 22.97
N ILE A 147 -14.34 2.52 21.70
CA ILE A 147 -13.32 2.41 20.66
C ILE A 147 -12.68 3.78 20.38
N LEU A 148 -13.48 4.83 20.19
CA LEU A 148 -12.95 6.18 19.98
C LEU A 148 -12.01 6.60 21.11
N ARG A 149 -12.42 6.39 22.37
CA ARG A 149 -11.62 6.79 23.54
C ARG A 149 -10.34 5.95 23.70
N HIS A 150 -10.45 4.63 23.64
CA HIS A 150 -9.37 3.74 24.06
C HIS A 150 -8.48 3.24 22.90
N VAL A 151 -9.00 3.21 21.68
CA VAL A 151 -8.24 2.79 20.48
C VAL A 151 -7.73 4.02 19.72
N PHE A 152 -8.59 5.01 19.46
CA PHE A 152 -8.20 6.22 18.74
C PHE A 152 -7.69 7.35 19.65
N GLY A 153 -7.81 7.21 20.97
CA GLY A 153 -7.40 8.24 21.93
C GLY A 153 -8.26 9.51 21.89
N ILE A 154 -9.48 9.42 21.33
CA ILE A 154 -10.41 10.53 21.14
C ILE A 154 -11.54 10.41 22.18
N ALA A 155 -11.39 11.13 23.28
CA ALA A 155 -12.47 11.39 24.22
C ALA A 155 -13.27 12.60 23.74
N ALA A 156 -14.25 12.37 22.85
CA ALA A 156 -14.99 13.42 22.16
C ALA A 156 -15.65 14.42 23.13
N GLU A 157 -16.12 13.95 24.27
CA GLU A 157 -16.72 14.74 25.35
C GLU A 157 -15.73 15.69 26.06
N LEU A 158 -14.42 15.49 25.91
CA LEU A 158 -13.38 16.35 26.50
C LEU A 158 -12.86 17.41 25.52
N ILE A 159 -13.32 17.41 24.27
CA ILE A 159 -12.91 18.36 23.25
C ILE A 159 -13.71 19.66 23.43
N GLY A 160 -13.17 20.58 24.24
CA GLY A 160 -13.84 21.84 24.59
C GLY A 160 -13.50 23.05 23.71
N GLY A 161 -12.41 22.99 22.94
CA GLY A 161 -11.90 24.14 22.18
C GLY A 161 -11.28 23.76 20.84
N GLU A 162 -10.95 24.78 20.04
CA GLU A 162 -10.38 24.62 18.69
C GLU A 162 -9.00 23.95 18.70
N VAL A 163 -8.20 24.17 19.74
CA VAL A 163 -6.87 23.55 19.89
C VAL A 163 -7.01 22.06 20.15
N GLU A 164 -7.90 21.66 21.06
CA GLU A 164 -8.21 20.25 21.34
C GLU A 164 -8.76 19.55 20.10
N LEU A 165 -9.69 20.20 19.38
CA LEU A 165 -10.28 19.65 18.16
C LEU A 165 -9.21 19.46 17.08
N LEU A 166 -8.45 20.51 16.77
CA LEU A 166 -7.43 20.44 15.73
C LEU A 166 -6.36 19.40 16.06
N ARG A 167 -5.93 19.31 17.32
CA ARG A 167 -5.00 18.27 17.79
C ARG A 167 -5.57 16.86 17.64
N ALA A 168 -6.85 16.65 17.96
CA ALA A 168 -7.50 15.36 17.81
C ALA A 168 -7.58 14.94 16.34
N LEU A 169 -7.95 15.86 15.45
CA LEU A 169 -7.99 15.61 14.00
C LEU A 169 -6.59 15.40 13.42
N LEU A 170 -5.59 16.19 13.83
CA LEU A 170 -4.19 15.96 13.43
C LEU A 170 -3.73 14.57 13.86
N ARG A 171 -4.01 14.15 15.09
CA ARG A 171 -3.68 12.79 15.55
C ARG A 171 -4.40 11.71 14.76
N LEU A 172 -5.66 11.95 14.42
CA LEU A 172 -6.48 11.02 13.65
C LEU A 172 -5.94 10.83 12.23
N HIS A 173 -5.70 11.92 11.50
CA HIS A 173 -5.28 11.85 10.10
C HIS A 173 -3.78 11.63 9.92
N TYR A 174 -2.96 12.04 10.90
CA TYR A 174 -1.53 11.72 10.92
C TYR A 174 -1.27 10.29 11.41
N GLY A 175 -2.05 9.84 12.39
CA GLY A 175 -2.03 8.48 12.88
C GLY A 175 -2.76 7.60 11.88
N LYS A 176 -2.02 7.10 10.88
CA LYS A 176 -2.31 6.22 9.72
C LYS A 176 -3.46 5.18 9.78
N LEU A 177 -4.20 5.06 10.88
CA LEU A 177 -5.44 4.31 11.01
C LEU A 177 -6.60 5.11 10.41
N GLN A 178 -7.12 4.64 9.29
CA GLN A 178 -8.36 5.16 8.74
C GLN A 178 -9.49 4.93 9.73
N ILE A 179 -10.22 5.99 10.07
CA ILE A 179 -11.37 5.89 10.97
C ILE A 179 -12.54 5.24 10.22
N PRO A 180 -13.10 4.13 10.72
CA PRO A 180 -14.32 3.57 10.16
C PRO A 180 -15.44 4.60 10.13
N LEU A 181 -16.18 4.68 9.02
CA LEU A 181 -17.24 5.68 8.82
C LEU A 181 -18.21 5.76 10.01
N MET A 182 -18.60 4.62 10.56
CA MET A 182 -19.51 4.55 11.72
C MET A 182 -18.95 5.20 13.00
N LEU A 183 -17.62 5.22 13.18
CA LEU A 183 -16.95 5.90 14.29
C LEU A 183 -16.79 7.39 13.98
N ALA A 184 -16.49 7.75 12.74
CA ALA A 184 -16.47 9.14 12.29
C ALA A 184 -17.84 9.81 12.48
N GLU A 185 -18.92 9.15 12.04
CA GLU A 185 -20.30 9.61 12.23
C GLU A 185 -20.63 9.83 13.71
N ARG A 186 -20.21 8.90 14.58
CA ARG A 186 -20.40 9.03 16.03
C ARG A 186 -19.61 10.22 16.59
N LEU A 187 -18.35 10.38 16.19
CA LEU A 187 -17.51 11.50 16.60
C LEU A 187 -18.13 12.84 16.17
N ILE A 188 -18.56 12.95 14.91
CA ILE A 188 -19.25 14.11 14.36
C ILE A 188 -20.52 14.42 15.17
N GLN A 189 -21.32 13.39 15.48
CA GLN A 189 -22.55 13.55 16.25
C GLN A 189 -22.28 14.18 17.62
N VAL A 190 -21.24 13.74 18.33
CA VAL A 190 -20.87 14.28 19.65
C VAL A 190 -20.34 15.71 19.50
N LEU A 191 -19.43 15.96 18.56
CA LEU A 191 -18.83 17.27 18.33
C LEU A 191 -19.83 18.34 17.88
N LYS A 192 -20.82 17.99 17.05
CA LYS A 192 -21.90 18.90 16.64
C LYS A 192 -22.79 19.36 17.79
N GLY A 193 -22.78 18.65 18.92
CA GLY A 193 -23.46 19.07 20.14
C GLY A 193 -22.80 20.29 20.81
N HIS A 194 -21.56 20.64 20.42
CA HIS A 194 -20.82 21.77 20.97
C HIS A 194 -20.96 23.00 20.07
N ASP A 195 -21.52 24.10 20.60
CA ASP A 195 -21.80 25.32 19.81
C ASP A 195 -20.56 25.91 19.13
N GLY A 196 -19.38 25.74 19.74
CA GLY A 196 -18.10 26.23 19.21
C GLY A 196 -17.64 25.56 17.90
N PHE A 197 -18.22 24.43 17.51
CA PHE A 197 -17.80 23.68 16.32
C PHE A 197 -18.79 23.74 15.16
N LYS A 198 -19.88 24.51 15.28
CA LYS A 198 -20.92 24.62 14.24
C LYS A 198 -20.40 25.12 12.89
N ALA A 199 -19.38 25.97 12.90
CA ALA A 199 -18.77 26.50 11.67
C ALA A 199 -17.84 25.48 11.00
N TRP A 200 -17.36 24.47 11.72
CA TRP A 200 -16.39 23.53 11.19
C TRP A 200 -17.05 22.51 10.24
N PRO A 201 -16.38 22.14 9.14
CA PRO A 201 -16.89 21.19 8.15
C PRO A 201 -16.71 19.74 8.62
N LEU A 202 -17.15 19.43 9.85
CA LEU A 202 -16.84 18.15 10.52
C LEU A 202 -17.26 16.92 9.71
N SER A 203 -18.36 17.00 8.95
CA SER A 203 -18.80 15.91 8.08
C SER A 203 -17.88 15.61 6.91
N GLU A 204 -17.05 16.59 6.51
CA GLU A 204 -16.09 16.45 5.42
C GLU A 204 -14.72 16.07 5.96
N ILE A 205 -14.24 16.77 7.01
CA ILE A 205 -12.86 16.64 7.46
C ILE A 205 -12.61 15.52 8.48
N VAL A 206 -13.63 15.00 9.17
CA VAL A 206 -13.43 13.89 10.12
C VAL A 206 -13.25 12.52 9.42
N PRO A 207 -14.05 12.16 8.38
CA PRO A 207 -13.89 10.87 7.72
C PRO A 207 -12.80 10.86 6.63
N ASP A 208 -12.30 12.03 6.20
CA ASP A 208 -11.46 12.15 5.01
C ASP A 208 -10.19 12.99 5.29
N ASP A 209 -9.04 12.34 5.17
CA ASP A 209 -7.73 12.94 5.40
C ASP A 209 -7.35 13.97 4.33
N GLU A 210 -7.61 13.70 3.06
CA GLU A 210 -7.40 14.66 1.97
C GLU A 210 -8.24 15.92 2.14
N ALA A 211 -9.51 15.78 2.56
CA ALA A 211 -10.35 16.93 2.88
C ALA A 211 -9.81 17.72 4.08
N PHE A 212 -9.35 17.03 5.12
CA PHE A 212 -8.73 17.65 6.28
C PHE A 212 -7.44 18.40 5.94
N PHE A 213 -6.51 17.78 5.20
CA PHE A 213 -5.28 18.43 4.79
C PHE A 213 -5.52 19.60 3.84
N ALA A 214 -6.49 19.50 2.92
CA ALA A 214 -6.90 20.62 2.08
C ALA A 214 -7.49 21.78 2.93
N PHE A 215 -8.30 21.47 3.95
CA PHE A 215 -8.81 22.46 4.90
C PHE A 215 -7.66 23.21 5.59
N LEU A 216 -6.60 22.51 6.04
CA LEU A 216 -5.39 23.13 6.61
C LEU A 216 -4.62 23.95 5.57
N GLN A 217 -4.42 23.41 4.37
CA GLN A 217 -3.66 24.02 3.28
C GLN A 217 -4.23 25.39 2.89
N GLU A 218 -5.56 25.52 2.78
CA GLU A 218 -6.21 26.79 2.43
C GLU A 218 -6.03 27.88 3.49
N ARG A 219 -5.80 27.50 4.75
CA ARG A 219 -5.65 28.41 5.90
C ARG A 219 -4.18 28.75 6.19
N TRP A 220 -3.24 28.00 5.64
CA TRP A 220 -1.82 28.24 5.83
C TRP A 220 -1.34 29.60 5.28
N PRO A 221 -1.69 30.04 4.05
CA PRO A 221 -1.37 31.39 3.58
C PRO A 221 -1.95 32.52 4.47
N LEU A 222 -3.15 32.31 5.01
CA LEU A 222 -3.80 33.26 5.92
C LEU A 222 -3.04 33.38 7.25
N PHE A 223 -2.47 32.27 7.73
CA PHE A 223 -1.60 32.28 8.91
C PHE A 223 -0.28 33.01 8.63
N LEU A 224 0.38 32.70 7.52
CA LEU A 224 1.65 33.33 7.12
C LEU A 224 1.52 34.84 6.96
N SER A 225 0.51 35.31 6.21
CA SER A 225 0.31 36.76 6.00
C SER A 225 0.17 37.55 7.31
N ARG A 226 -0.43 36.96 8.34
CA ARG A 226 -0.56 37.58 9.67
C ARG A 226 0.76 37.60 10.44
N LEU A 227 1.57 36.55 10.30
CA LEU A 227 2.89 36.47 10.91
C LEU A 227 3.82 37.58 10.40
N GLY A 228 3.75 37.89 9.10
CA GLY A 228 4.50 39.00 8.48
C GLY A 228 3.94 40.40 8.79
N SER A 229 2.65 40.51 9.13
CA SER A 229 1.95 41.79 9.29
C SER A 229 1.96 42.37 10.72
N ALA A 230 2.84 41.91 11.61
CA ALA A 230 2.91 42.40 13.00
C ALA A 230 3.16 43.92 13.12
N HIS A 231 3.47 44.63 12.02
CA HIS A 231 3.79 46.07 12.01
C HIS A 231 3.08 46.94 10.94
N GLN A 232 2.04 46.48 10.21
CA GLN A 232 1.33 47.35 9.23
C GLN A 232 -0.21 47.19 9.21
N VAL A 233 -0.90 48.29 8.89
CA VAL A 233 -2.38 48.42 8.82
C VAL A 233 -2.91 47.75 7.54
N ARG A 234 -4.06 47.06 7.67
CA ARG A 234 -4.72 46.25 6.63
C ARG A 234 -5.16 47.04 5.39
N GLU A 235 -4.90 46.48 4.21
CA GLU A 235 -5.94 46.34 3.18
C GLU A 235 -6.66 45.01 3.43
N ASP A 236 -7.99 44.99 3.31
CA ASP A 236 -8.76 43.75 3.36
C ASP A 236 -8.22 42.79 2.30
N SER A 237 -7.68 41.66 2.76
CA SER A 237 -7.12 40.62 1.90
C SER A 237 -8.15 40.17 0.86
N PRO A 238 -7.74 39.86 -0.38
CA PRO A 238 -8.68 39.40 -1.39
C PRO A 238 -9.41 38.18 -0.84
N GLU A 239 -10.75 38.17 -0.99
CA GLU A 239 -11.60 37.01 -0.71
C GLU A 239 -11.11 35.83 -1.56
N TYR A 240 -10.10 35.11 -1.07
CA TYR A 240 -9.87 33.74 -1.49
C TYR A 240 -11.08 32.97 -0.99
N GLY A 241 -12.00 32.64 -1.89
CA GLY A 241 -13.14 31.80 -1.59
C GLY A 241 -12.64 30.45 -1.08
N LEU A 242 -12.54 30.31 0.24
CA LEU A 242 -12.20 29.06 0.91
C LEU A 242 -13.25 28.03 0.49
N LYS A 243 -12.79 26.86 0.02
CA LYS A 243 -13.70 25.80 -0.41
C LYS A 243 -14.41 25.22 0.80
N TYR A 244 -13.63 24.91 1.83
CA TYR A 244 -14.16 24.36 3.06
C TYR A 244 -14.61 25.49 3.98
N PRO A 245 -15.86 25.46 4.50
CA PRO A 245 -16.29 26.43 5.50
C PRO A 245 -15.52 26.26 6.80
N GLY A 246 -15.67 27.18 7.74
CA GLY A 246 -15.03 27.12 9.06
C GLY A 246 -14.04 28.24 9.32
N PRO A 247 -13.37 28.23 10.48
CA PRO A 247 -12.59 29.37 10.93
C PRO A 247 -11.39 29.66 10.02
N ASP A 248 -11.20 30.94 9.69
CA ASP A 248 -10.03 31.45 8.96
C ASP A 248 -8.76 31.49 9.82
N ARG A 249 -8.90 31.27 11.13
CA ARG A 249 -7.82 31.29 12.11
C ARG A 249 -7.70 29.91 12.71
N LEU A 250 -6.60 29.24 12.40
CA LEU A 250 -6.23 27.99 13.05
C LEU A 250 -5.01 28.23 13.96
N PRO A 251 -4.94 27.59 15.12
CA PRO A 251 -3.87 27.76 16.09
C PRO A 251 -2.60 26.99 15.69
N PHE A 252 -2.07 27.24 14.48
CA PHE A 252 -0.87 26.57 13.97
C PHE A 252 0.38 26.84 14.83
N ASP A 253 0.42 27.98 15.52
CA ASP A 253 1.50 28.38 16.42
C ASP A 253 1.39 27.81 17.84
N HIS A 254 0.35 27.01 18.13
CA HIS A 254 0.24 26.30 19.40
C HIS A 254 1.27 25.17 19.47
N GLN A 255 1.95 25.00 20.61
CA GLN A 255 3.07 24.03 20.75
C GLN A 255 2.67 22.59 20.40
N ASP A 256 1.48 22.16 20.82
CA ASP A 256 0.96 20.83 20.53
C ASP A 256 0.56 20.60 19.05
N ILE A 257 0.46 21.68 18.26
CA ILE A 257 0.04 21.65 16.86
C ILE A 257 1.28 21.69 15.94
N LYS A 258 2.27 22.53 16.28
CA LYS A 258 3.51 22.74 15.51
C LYS A 258 4.20 21.44 15.06
N VAL A 259 4.28 20.46 15.96
CA VAL A 259 4.98 19.19 15.72
C VAL A 259 4.36 18.43 14.53
N TYR A 260 3.03 18.48 14.38
CA TYR A 260 2.36 17.82 13.26
C TYR A 260 2.54 18.62 11.98
N ILE A 261 2.38 19.95 12.03
CA ILE A 261 2.43 20.79 10.82
C ILE A 261 3.79 20.71 10.14
N ASP A 262 4.89 20.72 10.89
CA ASP A 262 6.23 20.53 10.32
C ASP A 262 6.33 19.20 9.55
N ASN A 263 5.93 18.10 10.19
CA ASN A 263 5.95 16.78 9.57
C ASN A 263 5.07 16.69 8.32
N LEU A 264 3.89 17.33 8.32
CA LEU A 264 2.99 17.31 7.17
C LEU A 264 3.62 17.97 5.92
N PHE A 265 4.42 19.03 6.09
CA PHE A 265 5.17 19.62 4.97
C PHE A 265 6.36 18.74 4.56
N LEU A 266 7.10 18.19 5.53
CA LEU A 266 8.25 17.33 5.25
C LEU A 266 7.84 16.10 4.43
N GLU A 267 6.76 15.44 4.84
CA GLU A 267 6.17 14.24 4.23
C GLU A 267 5.31 14.54 2.98
N GLY A 268 5.24 15.81 2.54
CA GLY A 268 4.53 16.19 1.31
C GLY A 268 2.99 16.16 1.40
N LYS A 269 2.42 16.00 2.59
CA LYS A 269 0.96 16.07 2.83
C LYS A 269 0.41 17.49 2.73
N LEU A 270 1.24 18.48 3.07
CA LEU A 270 1.00 19.89 2.78
C LEU A 270 2.05 20.41 1.81
N THR A 271 1.63 21.33 0.94
CA THR A 271 2.50 21.97 -0.05
C THR A 271 2.97 23.33 0.45
N PRO A 272 4.29 23.58 0.52
CA PRO A 272 4.81 24.89 0.86
C PRO A 272 4.28 25.97 -0.11
N VAL A 273 3.97 27.16 0.40
CA VAL A 273 3.41 28.26 -0.40
C VAL A 273 4.38 29.44 -0.47
N GLU A 274 4.35 30.19 -1.57
CA GLU A 274 5.13 31.43 -1.66
C GLU A 274 4.63 32.45 -0.63
N ALA A 275 5.56 32.97 0.18
CA ALA A 275 5.26 34.00 1.17
C ALA A 275 6.04 35.27 0.85
N LYS A 276 5.36 36.31 0.36
CA LYS A 276 5.99 37.60 0.06
C LYS A 276 6.10 38.46 1.31
N GLY A 277 7.30 38.96 1.60
CA GLY A 277 7.54 39.96 2.66
C GLY A 277 7.59 39.40 4.09
N ILE A 278 7.83 38.10 4.27
CA ILE A 278 8.01 37.49 5.60
C ILE A 278 9.49 37.16 5.80
N GLU A 279 10.13 37.81 6.76
CA GLU A 279 11.44 37.39 7.27
C GLU A 279 11.23 36.38 8.40
N VAL A 280 11.58 35.12 8.15
CA VAL A 280 11.50 34.03 9.14
C VAL A 280 12.92 33.54 9.47
N ASP A 281 13.22 33.46 10.76
CA ASP A 281 14.49 32.91 11.25
C ASP A 281 14.77 31.51 10.69
N ALA A 282 16.05 31.21 10.39
CA ALA A 282 16.51 29.96 9.80
C ALA A 282 16.13 28.71 10.61
N GLY A 283 16.02 28.81 11.93
CA GLY A 283 15.62 27.71 12.81
C GLY A 283 14.10 27.57 13.01
N SER A 284 13.28 28.43 12.42
CA SER A 284 11.84 28.43 12.65
C SER A 284 11.15 27.24 11.98
N TRP A 285 10.25 26.58 12.73
CA TRP A 285 9.38 25.51 12.22
C TRP A 285 8.49 25.95 11.04
N VAL A 286 8.18 27.25 10.93
CA VAL A 286 7.33 27.81 9.86
C VAL A 286 7.97 27.67 8.48
N ARG A 287 9.31 27.60 8.39
CA ARG A 287 10.02 27.54 7.11
C ARG A 287 9.63 26.34 6.26
N SER A 288 9.31 25.20 6.87
CA SER A 288 8.88 23.99 6.15
C SER A 288 7.65 24.24 5.28
N GLY A 289 6.81 25.22 5.62
CA GLY A 289 5.62 25.59 4.85
C GLY A 289 5.80 26.79 3.92
N ILE A 290 7.01 27.34 3.77
CA ILE A 290 7.28 28.47 2.88
C ILE A 290 8.09 27.96 1.68
N ALA A 291 7.56 28.15 0.48
CA ALA A 291 8.32 27.91 -0.74
C ALA A 291 9.30 29.08 -0.94
N THR A 292 10.59 28.87 -0.64
CA THR A 292 11.66 29.79 -1.06
C THR A 292 12.52 29.13 -2.14
N SER A 293 13.08 29.93 -3.03
CA SER A 293 13.85 29.45 -4.19
C SER A 293 15.29 29.01 -3.87
N GLY A 294 15.62 28.76 -2.59
CA GLY A 294 16.99 28.58 -2.11
C GLY A 294 17.38 27.12 -1.86
N VAL A 295 18.65 26.78 -2.16
CA VAL A 295 19.27 25.46 -1.90
C VAL A 295 19.27 25.10 -0.40
N ASP A 296 19.38 26.11 0.47
CA ASP A 296 19.46 25.93 1.93
C ASP A 296 18.18 25.32 2.55
N ASP A 297 17.00 25.56 1.96
CA ASP A 297 15.73 25.03 2.49
C ASP A 297 15.53 23.54 2.09
N ASP A 298 16.00 23.12 0.91
CA ASP A 298 16.00 21.70 0.50
C ASP A 298 16.96 20.89 1.38
N ASP A 299 18.15 21.43 1.69
CA ASP A 299 19.11 20.77 2.58
C ASP A 299 18.55 20.61 4.01
N LEU A 300 17.81 21.60 4.51
CA LEU A 300 17.13 21.52 5.80
C LEU A 300 16.03 20.45 5.78
N ARG A 301 15.22 20.40 4.71
CA ARG A 301 14.17 19.39 4.54
C ARG A 301 14.76 17.98 4.47
N ILE A 302 15.81 17.78 3.67
CA ILE A 302 16.53 16.51 3.56
C ILE A 302 17.07 16.09 4.94
N SER A 303 17.72 17.01 5.66
CA SER A 303 18.27 16.75 7.00
C SER A 303 17.21 16.31 8.01
N ARG A 304 16.03 16.97 8.00
CA ARG A 304 14.90 16.57 8.88
C ARG A 304 14.31 15.23 8.47
N LEU A 305 14.16 14.96 7.17
CA LEU A 305 13.69 13.66 6.67
C LEU A 305 14.65 12.52 7.02
N PHE A 306 15.96 12.73 6.93
CA PHE A 306 16.93 11.76 7.44
C PHE A 306 16.69 11.44 8.93
N GLY A 307 16.56 12.48 9.77
CA GLY A 307 16.31 12.28 11.20
C GLY A 307 14.99 11.56 11.49
N LEU A 308 13.95 11.79 10.69
CA LEU A 308 12.67 11.09 10.78
C LEU A 308 12.80 9.61 10.38
N VAL A 309 13.41 9.34 9.22
CA VAL A 309 13.61 7.99 8.68
C VAL A 309 14.48 7.14 9.61
N GLU A 310 15.60 7.69 10.11
CA GLU A 310 16.49 6.97 11.03
C GLU A 310 15.79 6.60 12.34
N LYS A 311 14.88 7.46 12.83
CA LYS A 311 14.13 7.22 14.07
C LYS A 311 13.01 6.18 13.88
N GLU A 312 12.44 6.10 12.68
CA GLU A 312 11.25 5.28 12.38
C GLU A 312 11.58 4.01 11.58
N LEU A 313 12.84 3.59 11.52
CA LEU A 313 13.24 2.35 10.86
C LEU A 313 12.40 1.15 11.36
N PRO A 314 11.70 0.42 10.48
CA PRO A 314 10.96 -0.77 10.85
C PRO A 314 11.89 -1.86 11.38
N THR A 315 11.38 -2.67 12.29
CA THR A 315 12.11 -3.81 12.88
C THR A 315 11.62 -5.12 12.28
N ALA A 316 12.26 -6.24 12.65
CA ALA A 316 11.79 -7.58 12.26
C ALA A 316 10.37 -7.90 12.77
N GLU A 317 9.88 -7.22 13.81
CA GLU A 317 8.55 -7.44 14.40
C GLU A 317 7.47 -6.52 13.81
N ALA A 318 7.85 -5.67 12.86
CA ALA A 318 6.97 -4.72 12.20
C ALA A 318 5.90 -5.45 11.37
N ARG A 319 4.72 -4.85 11.25
CA ARG A 319 3.68 -5.31 10.33
C ARG A 319 4.00 -4.86 8.90
N TYR A 320 3.38 -5.50 7.92
CA TYR A 320 3.47 -5.04 6.52
C TYR A 320 3.01 -3.57 6.37
N SER A 321 2.03 -3.13 7.17
CA SER A 321 1.54 -1.75 7.18
C SER A 321 2.59 -0.74 7.65
N ASP A 322 3.47 -1.14 8.57
CA ASP A 322 4.57 -0.29 9.03
C ASP A 322 5.60 -0.10 7.92
N TRP A 323 5.91 -1.18 7.19
CA TRP A 323 6.79 -1.16 6.02
C TRP A 323 6.25 -0.30 4.88
N THR A 324 4.99 -0.47 4.47
CA THR A 324 4.38 0.37 3.42
C THR A 324 4.41 1.84 3.78
N ALA A 325 4.11 2.16 5.04
CA ALA A 325 4.07 3.55 5.48
C ALA A 325 5.45 4.16 5.71
N PHE A 326 6.46 3.35 6.01
CA PHE A 326 7.86 3.76 6.01
C PHE A 326 8.36 3.96 4.57
N ALA A 327 8.00 3.08 3.63
CA ALA A 327 8.39 3.17 2.23
C ALA A 327 7.97 4.49 1.57
N LEU A 328 6.79 5.02 1.91
CA LEU A 328 6.34 6.35 1.47
C LEU A 328 7.28 7.47 1.96
N LYS A 329 7.74 7.41 3.21
CA LYS A 329 8.69 8.40 3.77
C LYS A 329 10.08 8.25 3.16
N TRP A 330 10.52 7.01 2.97
CA TRP A 330 11.76 6.67 2.29
C TRP A 330 11.76 7.19 0.86
N ALA A 331 10.63 7.10 0.16
CA ALA A 331 10.45 7.63 -1.19
C ALA A 331 10.54 9.16 -1.27
N GLU A 332 9.96 9.90 -0.32
CA GLU A 332 10.11 11.36 -0.24
C GLU A 332 11.57 11.77 -0.10
N LEU A 333 12.29 11.14 0.84
CA LEU A 333 13.72 11.39 1.07
C LEU A 333 14.54 11.02 -0.17
N SER A 334 14.33 9.82 -0.71
CA SER A 334 15.07 9.31 -1.87
C SER A 334 14.87 10.20 -3.09
N SER A 335 13.63 10.63 -3.36
CA SER A 335 13.33 11.54 -4.48
C SER A 335 14.07 12.87 -4.36
N LEU A 336 14.13 13.46 -3.16
CA LEU A 336 14.85 14.73 -2.95
C LEU A 336 16.36 14.55 -3.13
N VAL A 337 16.94 13.49 -2.54
CA VAL A 337 18.38 13.21 -2.65
C VAL A 337 18.78 12.88 -4.09
N HIS A 338 17.99 12.09 -4.82
CA HIS A 338 18.25 11.77 -6.22
C HIS A 338 18.08 12.97 -7.16
N CYS A 339 17.20 13.92 -6.82
CA CYS A 339 17.04 15.16 -7.58
C CYS A 339 18.08 16.23 -7.21
N GLY A 340 18.74 16.09 -6.06
CA GLY A 340 19.81 16.97 -5.59
C GLY A 340 21.19 16.56 -6.11
N ASN A 341 22.19 17.40 -5.83
CA ASN A 341 23.57 17.21 -6.29
C ASN A 341 24.57 16.94 -5.14
N SER A 342 24.09 16.72 -3.92
CA SER A 342 24.96 16.52 -2.74
C SER A 342 25.46 15.08 -2.66
N THR A 343 26.78 14.89 -2.83
CA THR A 343 27.44 13.58 -2.65
C THR A 343 27.32 13.07 -1.22
N GLU A 344 27.29 13.96 -0.22
CA GLU A 344 27.13 13.58 1.19
C GLU A 344 25.76 12.95 1.42
N HIS A 345 24.68 13.60 0.94
CA HIS A 345 23.33 13.06 1.05
C HIS A 345 23.18 11.74 0.29
N GLN A 346 23.76 11.62 -0.90
CA GLN A 346 23.75 10.37 -1.67
C GLN A 346 24.46 9.23 -0.93
N THR A 347 25.59 9.52 -0.27
CA THR A 347 26.34 8.54 0.51
C THR A 347 25.54 8.10 1.73
N ARG A 348 24.98 9.05 2.49
CA ARG A 348 24.14 8.75 3.65
C ARG A 348 22.88 7.96 3.27
N LEU A 349 22.22 8.31 2.17
CA LEU A 349 21.08 7.55 1.64
C LEU A 349 21.49 6.12 1.28
N LYS A 350 22.66 5.93 0.67
CA LYS A 350 23.17 4.58 0.36
C LYS A 350 23.39 3.75 1.63
N GLU A 351 24.07 4.30 2.63
CA GLU A 351 24.37 3.58 3.89
C GLU A 351 23.09 3.16 4.63
N ILE A 352 22.12 4.07 4.75
CA ILE A 352 20.82 3.77 5.36
C ILE A 352 20.06 2.74 4.51
N GLY A 353 20.04 2.92 3.18
CA GLY A 353 19.36 2.03 2.25
C GLY A 353 19.91 0.59 2.26
N ASP A 354 21.22 0.42 2.44
CA ASP A 354 21.85 -0.91 2.51
C ASP A 354 21.45 -1.64 3.81
N ALA A 355 21.46 -0.93 4.96
CA ALA A 355 21.00 -1.49 6.24
C ALA A 355 19.49 -1.79 6.24
N LEU A 356 18.70 -0.89 5.65
CA LEU A 356 17.26 -1.04 5.45
C LEU A 356 16.94 -2.27 4.62
N ASN A 357 17.55 -2.41 3.44
CA ASN A 357 17.29 -3.52 2.54
C ASN A 357 17.73 -4.88 3.11
N THR A 358 18.78 -4.89 3.95
CA THR A 358 19.17 -6.10 4.70
C THR A 358 18.07 -6.52 5.68
N THR A 359 17.56 -5.57 6.47
CA THR A 359 16.50 -5.82 7.45
C THR A 359 15.20 -6.23 6.76
N PHE A 360 14.86 -5.55 5.66
CA PHE A 360 13.65 -5.82 4.87
C PHE A 360 13.70 -7.20 4.20
N ALA A 361 14.84 -7.60 3.64
CA ALA A 361 14.99 -8.93 3.05
C ALA A 361 14.81 -10.05 4.10
N GLY A 362 15.35 -9.87 5.31
CA GLY A 362 15.11 -10.79 6.43
C GLY A 362 13.64 -10.85 6.81
N TRP A 363 12.99 -9.69 6.96
CA TRP A 363 11.55 -9.63 7.23
C TRP A 363 10.71 -10.30 6.14
N LEU A 364 11.02 -10.08 4.86
CA LEU A 364 10.30 -10.73 3.75
C LEU A 364 10.46 -12.25 3.80
N ALA A 365 11.63 -12.78 4.14
CA ALA A 365 11.84 -14.24 4.20
C ALA A 365 10.88 -14.93 5.17
N ASP A 366 10.56 -14.27 6.29
CA ASP A 366 9.67 -14.80 7.32
C ASP A 366 8.20 -14.43 7.07
N HIS A 367 7.92 -13.22 6.59
CA HIS A 367 6.57 -12.66 6.55
C HIS A 367 5.86 -12.75 5.20
N TYR A 368 6.60 -12.70 4.07
CA TYR A 368 6.03 -12.48 2.73
C TYR A 368 4.92 -13.47 2.35
N SER A 369 5.10 -14.71 2.79
CA SER A 369 4.19 -15.82 2.49
C SER A 369 2.82 -15.73 3.19
N SER A 370 2.71 -15.03 4.33
CA SER A 370 1.41 -14.78 4.94
C SER A 370 0.64 -13.68 4.20
N LEU A 371 1.35 -12.73 3.58
CA LEU A 371 0.76 -11.58 2.89
C LEU A 371 -0.14 -11.98 1.73
N ILE A 372 0.16 -13.12 1.09
CA ILE A 372 -0.57 -13.64 -0.08
C ILE A 372 -2.05 -13.87 0.24
N ASN A 373 -2.35 -14.31 1.46
CA ASN A 373 -3.71 -14.69 1.86
C ASN A 373 -4.48 -13.55 2.55
N LEU A 374 -3.87 -12.38 2.71
CA LEU A 374 -4.53 -11.21 3.31
C LEU A 374 -5.75 -10.78 2.47
N PRO A 375 -6.78 -10.19 3.09
CA PRO A 375 -7.98 -9.79 2.38
C PRO A 375 -7.72 -8.63 1.41
N PRO A 376 -8.48 -8.52 0.31
CA PRO A 376 -8.29 -7.46 -0.68
C PRO A 376 -8.87 -6.10 -0.26
N THR A 377 -9.47 -5.96 0.93
CA THR A 377 -10.00 -4.69 1.43
C THR A 377 -8.92 -3.61 1.47
N ASN A 378 -7.76 -3.95 2.02
CA ASN A 378 -6.55 -3.11 1.98
C ASN A 378 -5.46 -3.95 1.30
N PRO A 379 -5.38 -3.92 -0.05
CA PRO A 379 -4.64 -4.91 -0.81
C PRO A 379 -3.15 -4.84 -0.51
N ALA A 380 -2.69 -5.74 0.37
CA ALA A 380 -1.28 -5.85 0.72
C ALA A 380 -0.44 -6.35 -0.46
N MET A 381 -1.02 -7.13 -1.38
CA MET A 381 -0.33 -7.73 -2.53
C MET A 381 -1.04 -7.38 -3.84
N LEU A 382 -0.28 -7.25 -4.92
CA LEU A 382 -0.78 -6.81 -6.23
C LEU A 382 -1.97 -7.59 -6.81
N HIS A 383 -2.04 -8.90 -6.58
CA HIS A 383 -3.15 -9.74 -7.09
C HIS A 383 -4.49 -9.45 -6.39
N HIS A 384 -4.46 -8.73 -5.26
CA HIS A 384 -5.65 -8.27 -4.55
C HIS A 384 -6.16 -6.92 -5.06
N VAL A 385 -5.35 -6.14 -5.79
CA VAL A 385 -5.79 -4.87 -6.40
C VAL A 385 -7.04 -5.05 -7.26
N PRO A 386 -7.10 -5.95 -8.26
CA PRO A 386 -8.32 -6.12 -9.06
C PRO A 386 -9.51 -6.65 -8.24
N ARG A 387 -9.25 -7.43 -7.18
CA ARG A 387 -10.28 -7.92 -6.25
C ARG A 387 -10.87 -6.78 -5.42
N ARG A 388 -10.04 -5.80 -5.04
CA ARG A 388 -10.50 -4.57 -4.42
C ARG A 388 -11.43 -3.79 -5.36
N LEU A 389 -11.00 -3.59 -6.60
CA LEU A 389 -11.80 -2.91 -7.62
C LEU A 389 -13.15 -3.62 -7.85
N ALA A 390 -13.16 -4.96 -7.88
CA ALA A 390 -14.40 -5.71 -8.05
C ALA A 390 -15.38 -5.48 -6.90
N ARG A 391 -14.90 -5.49 -5.65
CA ARG A 391 -15.72 -5.16 -4.47
C ARG A 391 -16.27 -3.73 -4.52
N ASP A 392 -15.44 -2.76 -4.90
CA ASP A 392 -15.86 -1.35 -5.01
C ASP A 392 -16.98 -1.19 -6.09
N ILE A 393 -16.93 -1.96 -7.19
CA ILE A 393 -18.00 -2.01 -8.19
C ILE A 393 -19.29 -2.65 -7.64
N GLU A 394 -19.16 -3.77 -6.92
CA GLU A 394 -20.30 -4.48 -6.33
C GLU A 394 -21.03 -3.61 -5.29
N ASP A 395 -20.28 -2.94 -4.41
CA ASP A 395 -20.82 -2.11 -3.33
C ASP A 395 -21.48 -0.82 -3.85
N SER A 396 -20.91 -0.21 -4.89
CA SER A 396 -21.42 1.05 -5.46
C SER A 396 -22.58 0.85 -6.44
N GLY A 397 -22.78 -0.36 -6.96
CA GLY A 397 -23.87 -0.73 -7.87
C GLY A 397 -23.85 -0.07 -9.25
N SER A 398 -22.89 0.83 -9.52
CA SER A 398 -22.81 1.58 -10.78
C SER A 398 -21.41 2.07 -11.16
N SER A 399 -20.35 1.75 -10.40
CA SER A 399 -19.02 2.26 -10.74
C SER A 399 -18.40 1.50 -11.91
N ARG A 400 -17.66 2.25 -12.72
CA ARG A 400 -16.76 1.72 -13.74
C ARG A 400 -15.36 1.81 -13.17
N ALA A 401 -14.50 0.82 -13.41
CA ALA A 401 -13.13 0.87 -12.91
C ALA A 401 -12.09 0.95 -14.02
N ALA A 402 -11.08 1.78 -13.82
CA ALA A 402 -9.91 1.83 -14.67
C ALA A 402 -8.68 1.52 -13.83
N LEU A 403 -7.89 0.53 -14.23
CA LEU A 403 -6.62 0.20 -13.60
C LEU A 403 -5.47 0.54 -14.56
N ILE A 404 -4.64 1.50 -14.17
CA ILE A 404 -3.40 1.87 -14.83
C ILE A 404 -2.25 1.15 -14.13
N VAL A 405 -1.50 0.33 -14.86
CA VAL A 405 -0.26 -0.27 -14.38
C VAL A 405 0.89 0.43 -15.08
N VAL A 406 1.71 1.17 -14.33
CA VAL A 406 2.95 1.77 -14.84
C VAL A 406 4.09 0.79 -14.61
N ASP A 407 4.58 0.19 -15.69
CA ASP A 407 5.63 -0.84 -15.66
C ASP A 407 6.92 -0.27 -15.07
N GLY A 408 7.44 -0.94 -14.03
CA GLY A 408 8.69 -0.58 -13.38
C GLY A 408 8.66 0.69 -12.52
N LEU A 409 7.50 1.21 -12.12
CA LEU A 409 7.41 2.45 -11.32
C LEU A 409 7.75 2.25 -9.83
N ALA A 410 8.87 2.83 -9.39
CA ALA A 410 9.26 2.90 -7.98
C ALA A 410 8.53 4.03 -7.22
N LEU A 411 8.44 3.93 -5.89
CA LEU A 411 7.75 4.92 -5.06
C LEU A 411 8.41 6.31 -5.07
N ASP A 412 9.74 6.40 -5.07
CA ASP A 412 10.47 7.67 -5.15
C ASP A 412 10.21 8.38 -6.50
N GLN A 413 10.10 7.59 -7.56
CA GLN A 413 9.71 8.06 -8.89
C GLN A 413 8.26 8.54 -8.91
N TRP A 414 7.36 7.85 -8.22
CA TRP A 414 5.98 8.30 -8.03
C TRP A 414 5.91 9.66 -7.31
N VAL A 415 6.73 9.91 -6.29
CA VAL A 415 6.80 11.24 -5.62
C VAL A 415 7.08 12.35 -6.64
N THR A 416 7.98 12.10 -7.59
CA THR A 416 8.28 13.03 -8.69
C THR A 416 7.09 13.20 -9.63
N ILE A 417 6.41 12.11 -10.02
CA ILE A 417 5.22 12.14 -10.87
C ILE A 417 4.09 12.94 -10.20
N ARG A 418 3.77 12.63 -8.93
CA ARG A 418 2.73 13.29 -8.13
C ARG A 418 2.89 14.80 -8.14
N GLN A 419 4.10 15.30 -7.88
CA GLN A 419 4.38 16.74 -7.87
C GLN A 419 4.08 17.41 -9.23
N LEU A 420 4.30 16.70 -10.34
CA LEU A 420 4.02 17.22 -11.69
C LEU A 420 2.54 17.11 -12.04
N LEU A 421 1.88 16.01 -11.70
CA LEU A 421 0.44 15.84 -11.89
C LEU A 421 -0.35 16.91 -11.13
N GLN A 422 0.01 17.20 -9.87
CA GLN A 422 -0.62 18.24 -9.07
C GLN A 422 -0.46 19.65 -9.68
N LYS A 423 0.67 19.91 -10.35
CA LYS A 423 0.92 21.18 -11.07
C LYS A 423 0.11 21.28 -12.36
N GLN A 424 -0.12 20.15 -13.03
CA GLN A 424 -0.88 20.06 -14.27
C GLN A 424 -2.39 20.15 -14.03
N ASP A 425 -2.87 19.56 -12.93
CA ASP A 425 -4.28 19.64 -12.50
C ASP A 425 -4.38 19.83 -10.98
N ALA A 426 -4.65 21.06 -10.55
CA ALA A 426 -4.82 21.40 -9.14
C ALA A 426 -6.09 20.83 -8.50
N ASN A 427 -7.05 20.34 -9.30
CA ASN A 427 -8.29 19.73 -8.80
C ASN A 427 -8.19 18.21 -8.66
N LEU A 428 -7.08 17.62 -9.09
CA LEU A 428 -6.80 16.21 -8.92
C LEU A 428 -6.56 15.92 -7.43
N VAL A 429 -7.26 14.93 -6.90
CA VAL A 429 -7.01 14.35 -5.58
C VAL A 429 -6.34 13.00 -5.81
N MET A 430 -5.24 12.77 -5.10
CA MET A 430 -4.45 11.54 -5.19
C MET A 430 -4.44 10.89 -3.81
N ARG A 431 -5.22 9.82 -3.63
CA ARG A 431 -5.19 9.03 -2.40
C ARG A 431 -4.08 8.01 -2.50
N GLU A 432 -3.00 8.24 -1.78
CA GLU A 432 -1.77 7.47 -1.88
C GLU A 432 -1.69 6.37 -0.83
N SER A 433 -1.36 5.16 -1.28
CA SER A 433 -0.98 4.02 -0.45
C SER A 433 0.14 3.26 -1.19
N ALA A 434 0.50 2.09 -0.68
CA ALA A 434 1.44 1.19 -1.32
C ALA A 434 1.02 -0.27 -1.16
N THR A 435 1.54 -1.12 -2.04
CA THR A 435 1.27 -2.56 -2.07
C THR A 435 2.54 -3.33 -2.44
N PHE A 436 2.57 -4.63 -2.14
CA PHE A 436 3.72 -5.49 -2.40
C PHE A 436 3.61 -6.17 -3.76
N ALA A 437 4.70 -6.09 -4.52
CA ALA A 437 4.93 -6.81 -5.74
C ALA A 437 5.15 -8.32 -5.49
N TRP A 438 5.02 -9.11 -6.57
CA TRP A 438 5.42 -10.50 -6.50
C TRP A 438 6.94 -10.64 -6.50
N ILE A 439 7.49 -11.59 -5.73
CA ILE A 439 8.91 -11.93 -5.72
C ILE A 439 9.09 -13.25 -6.50
N PRO A 440 9.96 -13.29 -7.53
CA PRO A 440 10.85 -12.21 -7.97
C PRO A 440 10.07 -11.08 -8.66
N THR A 441 10.55 -9.85 -8.50
CA THR A 441 9.89 -8.61 -8.99
C THR A 441 10.06 -8.45 -10.50
N LEU A 442 9.56 -9.42 -11.26
CA LEU A 442 9.57 -9.50 -12.71
C LEU A 442 8.21 -9.08 -13.27
N THR A 443 8.22 -8.33 -14.37
CA THR A 443 7.02 -7.90 -15.11
C THR A 443 6.05 -9.06 -15.35
N SER A 444 6.52 -10.20 -15.87
CA SER A 444 5.64 -11.33 -16.22
C SER A 444 5.03 -12.04 -15.00
N VAL A 445 5.66 -11.95 -13.83
CA VAL A 445 5.17 -12.54 -12.58
C VAL A 445 4.15 -11.60 -11.93
N SER A 446 4.54 -10.35 -11.67
CA SER A 446 3.69 -9.37 -11.00
C SER A 446 2.50 -8.93 -11.87
N ARG A 447 2.72 -8.61 -13.15
CA ARG A 447 1.68 -8.01 -14.00
C ARG A 447 0.60 -9.00 -14.41
N GLN A 448 0.96 -10.25 -14.69
CA GLN A 448 -0.05 -11.30 -14.84
C GLN A 448 -0.81 -11.57 -13.54
N SER A 449 -0.17 -11.43 -12.38
CA SER A 449 -0.87 -11.55 -11.10
C SER A 449 -1.88 -10.42 -10.90
N ILE A 450 -1.53 -9.18 -11.27
CA ILE A 450 -2.46 -8.04 -11.30
C ILE A 450 -3.64 -8.35 -12.22
N PHE A 451 -3.41 -8.73 -13.47
CA PHE A 451 -4.50 -8.89 -14.43
C PHE A 451 -5.27 -10.20 -14.31
N SER A 452 -4.74 -11.22 -13.62
CA SER A 452 -5.51 -12.44 -13.29
C SER A 452 -6.27 -12.33 -11.98
N GLY A 453 -5.86 -11.43 -11.09
CA GLY A 453 -6.31 -11.41 -9.70
C GLY A 453 -5.91 -12.67 -8.93
N LYS A 454 -4.83 -13.35 -9.32
CA LYS A 454 -4.40 -14.64 -8.76
C LYS A 454 -2.89 -14.67 -8.49
N PRO A 455 -2.43 -15.49 -7.53
CA PRO A 455 -1.02 -15.85 -7.39
C PRO A 455 -0.40 -16.50 -8.64
N PRO A 456 0.92 -16.36 -8.87
CA PRO A 456 1.65 -16.96 -9.99
C PRO A 456 1.49 -18.48 -10.16
N LEU A 457 1.26 -19.19 -9.05
CA LEU A 457 0.95 -20.61 -9.01
C LEU A 457 -0.17 -21.03 -9.98
N TYR A 458 -1.10 -20.13 -10.29
CA TYR A 458 -2.28 -20.44 -11.12
C TYR A 458 -2.09 -20.14 -12.61
N PHE A 459 -0.91 -19.70 -13.06
CA PHE A 459 -0.61 -19.52 -14.48
C PHE A 459 0.79 -20.05 -14.88
N PRO A 460 1.14 -21.30 -14.50
CA PRO A 460 2.49 -21.84 -14.71
C PRO A 460 2.91 -21.84 -16.18
N SER A 461 1.99 -22.12 -17.10
CA SER A 461 2.27 -22.18 -18.54
C SER A 461 2.61 -20.83 -19.18
N SER A 462 2.29 -19.70 -18.53
CA SER A 462 2.55 -18.36 -19.08
C SER A 462 3.39 -17.46 -18.19
N ILE A 463 3.93 -17.96 -17.06
CA ILE A 463 4.69 -17.16 -16.08
C ILE A 463 5.88 -16.39 -16.69
N ASN A 464 6.47 -16.89 -17.77
CA ASN A 464 7.61 -16.30 -18.47
C ASN A 464 7.23 -15.29 -19.56
N SER A 465 5.94 -14.91 -19.68
CA SER A 465 5.49 -13.93 -20.69
C SER A 465 4.31 -13.10 -20.18
N THR A 466 4.01 -12.01 -20.88
CA THR A 466 2.88 -11.12 -20.58
C THR A 466 1.71 -11.29 -21.57
N ASN A 467 1.78 -12.30 -22.45
CA ASN A 467 0.83 -12.45 -23.57
C ASN A 467 -0.57 -12.91 -23.14
N SER A 468 -0.70 -13.50 -21.95
CA SER A 468 -1.99 -13.97 -21.43
C SER A 468 -2.77 -12.87 -20.69
N GLU A 469 -2.20 -11.69 -20.46
CA GLU A 469 -2.78 -10.65 -19.59
C GLU A 469 -4.19 -10.24 -19.99
N GLU A 470 -4.44 -9.94 -21.27
CA GLU A 470 -5.78 -9.57 -21.75
C GLU A 470 -6.81 -10.68 -21.49
N LYS A 471 -6.41 -11.94 -21.76
CA LYS A 471 -7.27 -13.10 -21.55
C LYS A 471 -7.58 -13.29 -20.07
N LEU A 472 -6.56 -13.18 -19.22
CA LEU A 472 -6.68 -13.32 -17.76
C LEU A 472 -7.55 -12.20 -17.16
N TRP A 473 -7.39 -10.96 -17.65
CA TRP A 473 -8.20 -9.81 -17.24
C TRP A 473 -9.68 -10.02 -17.55
N LYS A 474 -9.97 -10.43 -18.78
CA LYS A 474 -11.34 -10.76 -19.20
C LYS A 474 -11.92 -11.90 -18.36
N GLN A 475 -11.15 -12.95 -18.11
CA GLN A 475 -11.58 -14.08 -17.30
C GLN A 475 -11.86 -13.70 -15.84
N PHE A 476 -11.02 -12.85 -15.25
CA PHE A 476 -11.21 -12.35 -13.89
C PHE A 476 -12.57 -11.64 -13.74
N TRP A 477 -12.88 -10.72 -14.65
CA TRP A 477 -14.13 -9.95 -14.61
C TRP A 477 -15.37 -10.75 -15.02
N GLU A 478 -15.22 -11.77 -15.88
CA GLU A 478 -16.28 -12.75 -16.10
C GLU A 478 -16.65 -13.50 -14.81
N GLY A 479 -15.65 -13.85 -13.99
CA GLY A 479 -15.86 -14.45 -12.68
C GLY A 479 -16.63 -13.54 -11.71
N HIS A 480 -16.61 -12.23 -11.95
CA HIS A 480 -17.36 -11.21 -11.18
C HIS A 480 -18.60 -10.71 -11.96
N GLY A 481 -19.13 -11.53 -12.86
CA GLY A 481 -20.43 -11.29 -13.51
C GLY A 481 -20.43 -10.28 -14.66
N LEU A 482 -19.28 -9.79 -15.12
CA LEU A 482 -19.20 -8.90 -16.28
C LEU A 482 -19.09 -9.69 -17.59
N SER A 483 -19.65 -9.13 -18.68
CA SER A 483 -19.43 -9.67 -20.01
C SER A 483 -18.02 -9.35 -20.50
N ARG A 484 -17.38 -10.26 -21.25
CA ARG A 484 -16.11 -9.99 -21.96
C ARG A 484 -16.15 -8.73 -22.81
N LEU A 485 -17.33 -8.38 -23.33
CA LEU A 485 -17.52 -7.22 -24.19
C LEU A 485 -17.55 -5.89 -23.41
N ASP A 486 -17.68 -5.95 -22.09
CA ASP A 486 -17.67 -4.80 -21.18
C ASP A 486 -16.27 -4.56 -20.60
N VAL A 487 -15.28 -5.40 -20.96
CA VAL A 487 -13.92 -5.39 -20.41
C VAL A 487 -12.92 -5.07 -21.53
N ALA A 488 -12.22 -3.97 -21.37
CA ALA A 488 -11.14 -3.54 -22.25
C ALA A 488 -9.77 -3.75 -21.60
N TYR A 489 -8.75 -3.96 -22.44
CA TYR A 489 -7.37 -4.04 -22.03
C TYR A 489 -6.48 -3.45 -23.13
N GLN A 490 -5.48 -2.66 -22.74
CA GLN A 490 -4.50 -2.13 -23.67
C GLN A 490 -3.12 -2.05 -23.00
N ARG A 491 -2.08 -2.46 -23.73
CA ARG A 491 -0.68 -2.34 -23.31
C ARG A 491 0.16 -1.61 -24.35
N GLY A 492 1.41 -1.31 -24.03
CA GLY A 492 2.29 -0.59 -24.96
C GLY A 492 2.12 0.92 -24.88
N LEU A 493 1.52 1.45 -23.81
CA LEU A 493 1.21 2.86 -23.67
C LEU A 493 2.41 3.65 -23.12
N GLY A 494 2.38 4.97 -23.24
CA GLY A 494 3.37 5.85 -22.61
C GLY A 494 3.85 7.03 -23.44
N ASP A 495 3.43 7.16 -24.70
CA ASP A 495 3.73 8.30 -25.58
C ASP A 495 2.50 8.70 -26.39
N GLY A 496 2.53 9.92 -26.94
CA GLY A 496 1.59 10.37 -27.96
C GLY A 496 0.26 10.86 -27.41
N ASP A 497 -0.81 10.65 -28.19
CA ASP A 497 -2.16 11.12 -27.88
C ASP A 497 -2.89 10.13 -26.98
N ALA A 498 -2.90 10.40 -25.67
CA ALA A 498 -3.65 9.62 -24.70
C ALA A 498 -5.15 9.55 -25.03
N ALA A 499 -5.73 10.61 -25.61
CA ALA A 499 -7.15 10.66 -25.90
C ALA A 499 -7.54 9.77 -27.06
N GLY A 500 -6.81 9.83 -28.18
CA GLY A 500 -7.00 8.90 -29.28
C GLY A 500 -6.83 7.42 -28.87
N VAL A 501 -5.88 7.13 -27.96
CA VAL A 501 -5.72 5.78 -27.38
C VAL A 501 -6.97 5.37 -26.61
N LEU A 502 -7.45 6.20 -25.68
CA LEU A 502 -8.61 5.87 -24.87
C LEU A 502 -9.89 5.74 -25.71
N ASP A 503 -10.09 6.61 -26.71
CA ASP A 503 -11.25 6.55 -27.61
C ASP A 503 -11.28 5.28 -28.46
N SER A 504 -10.11 4.73 -28.77
CA SER A 504 -10.00 3.45 -29.47
C SER A 504 -10.23 2.23 -28.57
N ALA A 505 -9.84 2.31 -27.30
CA ALA A 505 -9.89 1.20 -26.36
C ALA A 505 -11.21 1.14 -25.55
N ILE A 506 -11.86 2.28 -25.36
CA ILE A 506 -13.02 2.44 -24.50
C ILE A 506 -14.24 2.82 -25.32
N HIS A 507 -15.34 2.09 -25.13
CA HIS A 507 -16.66 2.50 -25.57
C HIS A 507 -17.41 3.11 -24.37
N PRO A 508 -17.58 4.45 -24.29
CA PRO A 508 -18.09 5.11 -23.08
C PRO A 508 -19.51 4.71 -22.66
N GLY A 509 -20.28 3.98 -23.47
CA GLY A 509 -21.58 3.43 -23.09
C GLY A 509 -21.56 1.96 -22.67
N LYS A 510 -20.44 1.25 -22.86
CA LYS A 510 -20.36 -0.21 -22.81
C LYS A 510 -19.21 -0.74 -21.95
N THR A 511 -18.01 -0.16 -22.10
CA THR A 511 -16.85 -0.60 -21.33
C THR A 511 -17.05 -0.24 -19.86
N LYS A 512 -17.22 -1.24 -19.01
CA LYS A 512 -17.35 -1.07 -17.56
C LYS A 512 -16.00 -1.10 -16.86
N VAL A 513 -15.07 -1.89 -17.39
CA VAL A 513 -13.73 -2.01 -16.82
C VAL A 513 -12.66 -1.93 -17.89
N VAL A 514 -11.58 -1.20 -17.60
CA VAL A 514 -10.41 -1.09 -18.48
C VAL A 514 -9.11 -1.34 -17.72
N GLY A 515 -8.25 -2.19 -18.27
CA GLY A 515 -6.87 -2.38 -17.81
C GLY A 515 -5.88 -1.72 -18.78
N LEU A 516 -5.01 -0.85 -18.30
CA LEU A 516 -4.08 -0.06 -19.12
C LEU A 516 -2.64 -0.30 -18.63
N VAL A 517 -1.71 -0.57 -19.54
CA VAL A 517 -0.29 -0.74 -19.20
C VAL A 517 0.57 0.33 -19.87
N VAL A 518 1.24 1.12 -19.05
CA VAL A 518 2.16 2.20 -19.44
C VAL A 518 3.59 1.74 -19.24
N ASP A 519 4.30 1.46 -20.34
CA ASP A 519 5.64 0.85 -20.31
C ASP A 519 6.78 1.88 -20.20
N LYS A 520 6.45 3.18 -20.10
CA LYS A 520 7.43 4.24 -20.31
C LYS A 520 8.56 4.21 -19.27
N VAL A 521 8.22 3.98 -18.00
CA VAL A 521 9.20 4.02 -16.91
C VAL A 521 10.19 2.85 -17.03
N ASP A 522 9.69 1.63 -17.26
CA ASP A 522 10.52 0.45 -17.55
C ASP A 522 11.45 0.66 -18.76
N LYS A 523 10.94 1.23 -19.87
CA LYS A 523 11.77 1.56 -21.05
C LYS A 523 12.87 2.58 -20.73
N ILE A 524 12.58 3.57 -19.88
CA ILE A 524 13.58 4.54 -19.40
C ILE A 524 14.62 3.83 -18.54
N MET A 525 14.19 2.94 -17.63
CA MET A 525 15.06 2.16 -16.75
C MET A 525 16.06 1.31 -17.52
N HIS A 526 15.62 0.48 -18.47
CA HIS A 526 16.51 -0.38 -19.24
C HIS A 526 17.49 0.40 -20.14
N GLY A 527 17.17 1.65 -20.48
CA GLY A 527 18.06 2.56 -21.20
C GLY A 527 18.94 3.43 -20.31
N MET A 528 18.84 3.31 -18.98
CA MET A 528 19.42 4.28 -18.06
C MET A 528 20.94 4.11 -17.89
N GLN A 529 21.66 5.22 -18.03
CA GLN A 529 23.11 5.28 -17.84
C GLN A 529 23.54 6.23 -16.72
N LEU A 530 22.65 7.13 -16.28
CA LEU A 530 22.94 8.17 -15.29
C LEU A 530 22.39 7.85 -13.90
N GLY A 531 22.12 6.56 -13.64
CA GLY A 531 21.60 6.09 -12.35
C GLY A 531 20.25 6.69 -11.97
N SER A 532 19.97 6.75 -10.67
CA SER A 532 18.69 7.26 -10.14
C SER A 532 18.43 8.73 -10.50
N ALA A 533 19.46 9.59 -10.46
CA ALA A 533 19.31 10.99 -10.87
C ALA A 533 18.87 11.11 -12.34
N GLY A 534 19.43 10.26 -13.20
CA GLY A 534 19.01 10.10 -14.59
C GLY A 534 17.55 9.67 -14.74
N MET A 535 17.12 8.67 -13.95
CA MET A 535 15.72 8.21 -13.91
C MET A 535 14.77 9.36 -13.62
N HIS A 536 14.99 10.09 -12.52
CA HIS A 536 14.14 11.21 -12.13
C HIS A 536 14.06 12.29 -13.22
N ASN A 537 15.18 12.63 -13.86
CA ASN A 537 15.19 13.63 -14.92
C ASN A 537 14.40 13.21 -16.16
N GLN A 538 14.54 11.96 -16.60
CA GLN A 538 13.79 11.44 -17.76
C GLN A 538 12.29 11.28 -17.44
N ILE A 539 11.94 10.84 -16.23
CA ILE A 539 10.55 10.76 -15.77
C ILE A 539 9.92 12.15 -15.69
N LYS A 540 10.64 13.16 -15.17
CA LYS A 540 10.19 14.55 -15.20
C LYS A 540 9.89 14.97 -16.63
N GLN A 541 10.84 14.78 -17.55
CA GLN A 541 10.67 15.15 -18.95
C GLN A 541 9.45 14.47 -19.58
N TRP A 542 9.25 13.18 -19.33
CA TRP A 542 8.08 12.45 -19.80
C TRP A 542 6.77 13.01 -19.22
N CYS A 543 6.71 13.29 -17.92
CA CYS A 543 5.51 13.84 -17.29
C CYS A 543 5.15 15.23 -17.83
N HIS A 544 6.14 16.08 -18.16
CA HIS A 544 5.89 17.39 -18.78
C HIS A 544 5.20 17.27 -20.15
N ALA A 545 5.37 16.15 -20.86
CA ALA A 545 4.65 15.90 -22.10
C ALA A 545 3.14 15.66 -21.89
N GLY A 546 2.70 15.44 -20.65
CA GLY A 546 1.28 15.45 -20.26
C GLY A 546 0.52 14.16 -20.50
N PHE A 547 1.16 13.10 -21.01
CA PHE A 547 0.50 11.84 -21.36
C PHE A 547 -0.30 11.23 -20.19
N LEU A 548 0.34 11.08 -19.03
CA LEU A 548 -0.30 10.47 -17.85
C LEU A 548 -1.42 11.36 -17.28
N SER A 549 -1.20 12.67 -17.19
CA SER A 549 -2.22 13.62 -16.73
C SER A 549 -3.45 13.61 -17.64
N ALA A 550 -3.26 13.63 -18.96
CA ALA A 550 -4.36 13.55 -19.93
C ALA A 550 -5.13 12.22 -19.81
N MET A 551 -4.42 11.09 -19.68
CA MET A 551 -5.04 9.78 -19.50
C MET A 551 -5.90 9.72 -18.23
N VAL A 552 -5.34 10.13 -17.08
CA VAL A 552 -6.07 10.15 -15.80
C VAL A 552 -7.27 11.09 -15.88
N GLY A 553 -7.07 12.30 -16.39
CA GLY A 553 -8.12 13.31 -16.53
C GLY A 553 -9.30 12.81 -17.36
N GLN A 554 -9.04 12.17 -18.50
CA GLN A 554 -10.07 11.69 -19.40
C GLN A 554 -10.80 10.45 -18.87
N LEU A 555 -10.12 9.53 -18.19
CA LEU A 555 -10.78 8.41 -17.50
C LEU A 555 -11.74 8.91 -16.42
N LEU A 556 -11.35 9.95 -15.67
CA LEU A 556 -12.22 10.62 -14.70
C LEU A 556 -13.41 11.30 -15.40
N ASP A 557 -13.21 11.95 -16.55
CA ASP A 557 -14.30 12.54 -17.35
C ASP A 557 -15.27 11.48 -17.90
N TYR A 558 -14.79 10.26 -18.15
CA TYR A 558 -15.62 9.11 -18.53
C TYR A 558 -16.34 8.44 -17.35
N GLY A 559 -16.17 8.97 -16.13
CA GLY A 559 -16.82 8.49 -14.92
C GLY A 559 -16.24 7.18 -14.39
N TYR A 560 -14.99 6.87 -14.70
CA TYR A 560 -14.29 5.74 -14.08
C TYR A 560 -13.76 6.12 -12.70
N GLU A 561 -13.80 5.16 -11.78
CA GLU A 561 -12.90 5.11 -10.64
C GLU A 561 -11.51 4.72 -11.14
N VAL A 562 -10.56 5.64 -11.05
CA VAL A 562 -9.24 5.48 -11.64
C VAL A 562 -8.24 5.11 -10.56
N TRP A 563 -7.62 3.94 -10.74
CA TRP A 563 -6.56 3.42 -9.90
C TRP A 563 -5.26 3.32 -10.68
N LEU A 564 -4.14 3.59 -10.02
CA LEU A 564 -2.79 3.39 -10.55
C LEU A 564 -1.97 2.53 -9.60
N THR A 565 -1.23 1.59 -10.15
CA THR A 565 -0.22 0.79 -9.45
C THR A 565 1.01 0.59 -10.33
N ALA A 566 2.05 -0.03 -9.79
CA ALA A 566 3.13 -0.63 -10.57
C ALA A 566 3.11 -2.16 -10.41
N ASP A 567 3.82 -2.87 -11.28
CA ASP A 567 4.09 -4.30 -11.15
C ASP A 567 5.37 -4.60 -10.36
N HIS A 568 6.36 -3.73 -10.45
CA HIS A 568 7.53 -3.65 -9.58
C HIS A 568 8.11 -2.24 -9.62
N GLY A 569 8.97 -1.92 -8.66
CA GLY A 569 9.84 -0.76 -8.76
C GLY A 569 11.20 -1.11 -9.33
N ASN A 570 12.20 -0.29 -9.03
CA ASN A 570 13.57 -0.43 -9.51
C ASN A 570 14.57 0.25 -8.58
N ILE A 571 15.83 -0.15 -8.67
CA ILE A 571 16.92 0.42 -7.87
C ILE A 571 18.22 0.49 -8.69
N GLN A 572 19.05 1.49 -8.39
CA GLN A 572 20.41 1.55 -8.94
C GLN A 572 21.30 0.48 -8.30
N CYS A 573 22.00 -0.29 -9.12
CA CYS A 573 22.76 -1.46 -8.73
C CYS A 573 24.22 -1.43 -9.21
N GLU A 574 25.04 -2.25 -8.56
CA GLU A 574 26.43 -2.50 -8.89
C GLU A 574 26.63 -3.96 -9.35
N GLY A 575 27.41 -4.15 -10.42
CA GLY A 575 27.76 -5.48 -10.89
C GLY A 575 28.66 -6.24 -9.93
N LYS A 576 28.30 -7.49 -9.64
CA LYS A 576 29.08 -8.42 -8.80
C LYS A 576 29.48 -9.71 -9.51
N GLY A 577 29.31 -9.78 -10.82
CA GLY A 577 29.68 -10.93 -11.65
C GLY A 577 28.50 -11.53 -12.40
N ARG A 578 28.80 -12.15 -13.54
CA ARG A 578 27.80 -12.84 -14.38
C ARG A 578 27.96 -14.36 -14.27
N PRO A 579 26.90 -15.10 -13.91
CA PRO A 579 26.90 -16.55 -13.99
C PRO A 579 27.07 -17.04 -15.46
N SER A 580 27.88 -18.08 -15.66
CA SER A 580 28.08 -18.74 -16.96
C SER A 580 27.11 -19.91 -17.15
N GLU A 581 25.84 -19.61 -17.42
CA GLU A 581 24.74 -20.57 -17.24
C GLU A 581 24.29 -21.30 -18.50
N GLY A 582 24.80 -20.97 -19.69
CA GLY A 582 24.31 -21.58 -20.94
C GLY A 582 22.79 -21.47 -21.04
N VAL A 583 22.06 -22.56 -21.38
CA VAL A 583 20.58 -22.60 -21.47
C VAL A 583 19.90 -23.07 -20.17
N ILE A 584 20.64 -23.15 -19.06
CA ILE A 584 20.17 -23.79 -17.81
C ILE A 584 19.18 -22.89 -17.06
N ALA A 585 19.39 -21.57 -17.09
CA ALA A 585 18.48 -20.61 -16.50
C ALA A 585 17.34 -20.29 -17.48
N GLU A 586 16.09 -20.40 -17.01
CA GLU A 586 14.89 -20.05 -17.77
C GLU A 586 14.76 -18.54 -17.94
N THR A 587 15.13 -17.79 -16.89
CA THR A 587 15.14 -16.32 -16.88
C THR A 587 16.49 -15.79 -16.43
N ARG A 588 16.97 -14.73 -17.10
CA ARG A 588 18.28 -14.09 -16.87
C ARG A 588 18.17 -12.57 -16.67
N GLY A 589 17.34 -12.15 -15.71
CA GLY A 589 17.17 -10.75 -15.36
C GLY A 589 18.40 -10.20 -14.63
N GLU A 590 18.65 -8.89 -14.61
CA GLU A 590 19.92 -8.39 -14.06
C GLU A 590 20.04 -8.57 -12.54
N ARG A 591 18.92 -8.71 -11.82
CA ARG A 591 18.87 -8.97 -10.37
C ARG A 591 18.26 -10.32 -9.98
N VAL A 592 17.92 -11.16 -10.95
CA VAL A 592 17.36 -12.50 -10.68
C VAL A 592 17.77 -13.54 -11.72
N ARG A 593 17.97 -14.76 -11.26
CA ARG A 593 18.03 -15.97 -12.08
C ARG A 593 16.91 -16.91 -11.69
N VAL A 594 16.32 -17.62 -12.65
CA VAL A 594 15.28 -18.62 -12.38
C VAL A 594 15.74 -19.95 -12.95
N TYR A 595 15.65 -21.00 -12.14
CA TYR A 595 16.03 -22.36 -12.48
C TYR A 595 14.86 -23.32 -12.34
N PRO A 596 14.87 -24.43 -13.11
CA PRO A 596 13.82 -25.44 -13.05
C PRO A 596 13.95 -26.37 -11.84
N THR A 597 15.10 -26.41 -11.17
CA THR A 597 15.34 -27.28 -10.01
C THR A 597 16.14 -26.57 -8.91
N PRO A 598 15.96 -26.95 -7.62
CA PRO A 598 16.69 -26.36 -6.52
C PRO A 598 18.20 -26.69 -6.57
N GLU A 599 18.61 -27.84 -7.12
CA GLU A 599 20.02 -28.24 -7.22
C GLU A 599 20.80 -27.33 -8.16
N LEU A 600 20.23 -27.00 -9.32
CA LEU A 600 20.84 -26.07 -10.28
C LEU A 600 20.99 -24.68 -9.68
N ARG A 601 19.95 -24.23 -8.96
CA ARG A 601 19.98 -22.96 -8.26
C ARG A 601 21.06 -22.93 -7.18
N ALA A 602 21.12 -23.94 -6.33
CA ALA A 602 22.09 -24.04 -5.24
C ALA A 602 23.54 -24.07 -5.75
N GLN A 603 23.76 -24.74 -6.89
CA GLN A 603 25.07 -24.75 -7.55
C GLN A 603 25.54 -23.33 -7.91
N VAL A 604 24.64 -22.50 -8.46
CA VAL A 604 24.99 -21.11 -8.81
C VAL A 604 25.07 -20.25 -7.54
N ALA A 605 24.15 -20.39 -6.59
CA ALA A 605 24.18 -19.66 -5.32
C ALA A 605 25.52 -19.79 -4.59
N GLY A 606 26.13 -20.98 -4.58
CA GLY A 606 27.45 -21.21 -3.98
C GLY A 606 28.59 -20.39 -4.60
N ALA A 607 28.45 -19.93 -5.85
CA ALA A 607 29.44 -19.08 -6.52
C ALA A 607 29.13 -17.57 -6.39
N PHE A 608 27.91 -17.20 -6.00
CA PHE A 608 27.42 -15.82 -5.96
C PHE A 608 26.80 -15.52 -4.58
N PRO A 609 27.61 -15.26 -3.54
CA PRO A 609 27.14 -15.16 -2.15
C PRO A 609 26.25 -13.93 -1.86
N PHE A 610 26.20 -12.96 -2.76
CA PHE A 610 25.26 -11.83 -2.67
C PHE A 610 23.82 -12.20 -3.09
N ALA A 611 23.65 -13.40 -3.66
CA ALA A 611 22.36 -13.86 -4.13
C ALA A 611 21.71 -14.80 -3.11
N HIS A 612 20.40 -14.66 -2.96
CA HIS A 612 19.60 -15.40 -2.01
C HIS A 612 18.74 -16.44 -2.72
N GLU A 613 18.79 -17.66 -2.19
CA GLU A 613 17.91 -18.75 -2.57
C GLU A 613 16.48 -18.47 -2.12
N TRP A 614 15.73 -17.71 -2.93
CA TRP A 614 14.34 -17.35 -2.61
C TRP A 614 13.42 -18.57 -2.62
N GLN A 615 12.63 -18.76 -1.57
CA GLN A 615 11.66 -19.85 -1.53
C GLN A 615 10.56 -19.61 -2.58
N PRO A 616 10.09 -20.63 -3.31
CA PRO A 616 9.10 -20.49 -4.38
C PRO A 616 7.67 -20.28 -3.84
N VAL A 617 7.50 -19.25 -3.02
CA VAL A 617 6.25 -18.93 -2.33
C VAL A 617 5.24 -18.40 -3.34
N GLY A 618 4.13 -19.12 -3.50
CA GLY A 618 3.09 -18.75 -4.48
C GLY A 618 3.52 -18.87 -5.94
N LEU A 619 4.67 -19.51 -6.22
CA LEU A 619 5.22 -19.73 -7.56
C LEU A 619 4.92 -21.17 -8.05
N PRO A 620 5.03 -21.44 -9.37
CA PRO A 620 4.99 -22.80 -9.93
C PRO A 620 6.04 -23.75 -9.34
N ALA A 621 5.76 -25.05 -9.40
CA ALA A 621 6.59 -26.09 -8.76
C ALA A 621 8.01 -26.22 -9.34
N ASP A 622 8.20 -25.79 -10.58
CA ASP A 622 9.44 -25.80 -11.36
C ASP A 622 10.05 -24.40 -11.50
N TYR A 623 9.74 -23.48 -10.58
CA TYR A 623 10.19 -22.09 -10.67
C TYR A 623 10.98 -21.70 -9.42
N PHE A 624 12.31 -21.81 -9.48
CA PHE A 624 13.21 -21.56 -8.34
C PHE A 624 14.05 -20.29 -8.55
N PRO A 625 13.68 -19.15 -7.94
CA PRO A 625 14.41 -17.91 -8.08
C PRO A 625 15.67 -17.86 -7.22
N LEU A 626 16.71 -17.26 -7.77
CA LEU A 626 17.91 -16.79 -7.09
C LEU A 626 17.96 -15.27 -7.26
N VAL A 627 17.64 -14.54 -6.18
CA VAL A 627 17.42 -13.09 -6.20
C VAL A 627 18.64 -12.37 -5.63
N ALA A 628 19.04 -11.26 -6.22
CA ALA A 628 20.12 -10.44 -5.68
C ALA A 628 19.62 -9.63 -4.47
N GLY A 629 20.44 -9.56 -3.42
CA GLY A 629 20.20 -8.72 -2.24
C GLY A 629 20.72 -7.28 -2.42
N GLY A 630 20.22 -6.36 -1.59
CA GLY A 630 20.70 -4.98 -1.54
C GLY A 630 20.77 -4.31 -2.92
N ARG A 631 21.94 -3.76 -3.27
CA ARG A 631 22.20 -3.10 -4.55
C ARG A 631 23.05 -3.94 -5.51
N ASP A 632 23.14 -5.25 -5.29
CA ASP A 632 24.00 -6.10 -6.10
C ASP A 632 23.28 -6.61 -7.35
N ALA A 633 23.99 -6.80 -8.46
CA ALA A 633 23.42 -7.29 -9.71
C ALA A 633 24.34 -8.32 -10.38
N PHE A 634 23.71 -9.24 -11.12
CA PHE A 634 24.36 -10.22 -11.97
C PHE A 634 24.85 -9.59 -13.29
N VAL A 635 25.65 -8.54 -13.19
CA VAL A 635 26.34 -7.84 -14.29
C VAL A 635 27.83 -7.77 -14.01
N ASN A 636 28.65 -7.32 -14.96
CA ASN A 636 30.11 -7.40 -14.78
C ASN A 636 30.56 -6.47 -13.65
N PRO A 637 31.58 -6.86 -12.87
CA PRO A 637 32.15 -5.98 -11.86
C PRO A 637 32.58 -4.64 -12.45
N GLY A 638 32.16 -3.55 -11.81
CA GLY A 638 32.42 -2.17 -12.26
C GLY A 638 31.32 -1.56 -13.12
N ASP A 639 30.39 -2.36 -13.65
CA ASP A 639 29.19 -1.85 -14.33
C ASP A 639 28.17 -1.36 -13.28
N ALA A 640 27.48 -0.26 -13.59
CA ALA A 640 26.34 0.24 -12.83
C ALA A 640 25.11 0.28 -13.73
N ILE A 641 23.98 -0.18 -13.20
CA ILE A 641 22.70 -0.24 -13.91
C ILE A 641 21.57 0.27 -13.02
N VAL A 642 20.40 0.52 -13.59
CA VAL A 642 19.14 0.59 -12.83
C VAL A 642 18.32 -0.62 -13.26
N GLY A 643 17.86 -1.41 -12.30
CA GLY A 643 17.19 -2.67 -12.62
C GLY A 643 16.24 -3.15 -11.54
N HIS A 644 15.64 -4.30 -11.84
CA HIS A 644 14.62 -4.94 -11.03
C HIS A 644 14.83 -6.47 -11.00
N GLY A 645 14.09 -7.15 -10.12
CA GLY A 645 14.02 -8.61 -9.99
C GLY A 645 14.44 -9.12 -8.60
N GLY A 646 15.01 -8.24 -7.78
CA GLY A 646 15.48 -8.52 -6.43
C GLY A 646 14.39 -8.40 -5.37
N VAL A 647 14.83 -8.10 -4.15
CA VAL A 647 13.99 -8.01 -2.94
C VAL A 647 14.18 -6.69 -2.18
N ALA A 648 14.73 -5.67 -2.85
CA ALA A 648 14.88 -4.35 -2.25
C ALA A 648 13.51 -3.70 -2.03
N ILE A 649 13.39 -2.84 -1.01
CA ILE A 649 12.16 -2.12 -0.69
C ILE A 649 11.68 -1.27 -1.86
N GLU A 650 12.62 -0.69 -2.62
CA GLU A 650 12.34 0.11 -3.81
C GLU A 650 11.80 -0.73 -4.99
N GLU A 651 12.06 -2.04 -5.00
CA GLU A 651 11.56 -2.97 -6.02
C GLU A 651 10.21 -3.59 -5.62
N VAL A 652 10.09 -3.96 -4.34
CA VAL A 652 8.98 -4.78 -3.83
C VAL A 652 7.78 -3.92 -3.42
N ILE A 653 7.98 -2.76 -2.80
CA ILE A 653 6.87 -1.91 -2.37
C ILE A 653 6.61 -0.84 -3.44
N VAL A 654 5.44 -0.92 -4.06
CA VAL A 654 5.05 -0.11 -5.22
C VAL A 654 3.86 0.80 -4.90
N PRO A 655 3.70 1.94 -5.61
CA PRO A 655 2.57 2.83 -5.39
C PRO A 655 1.23 2.12 -5.63
N LEU A 656 0.23 2.48 -4.84
CA LEU A 656 -1.18 2.21 -5.12
C LEU A 656 -1.95 3.50 -4.89
N VAL A 657 -2.48 4.09 -5.95
CA VAL A 657 -3.04 5.43 -5.95
C VAL A 657 -4.45 5.40 -6.50
N LYS A 658 -5.40 6.00 -5.79
CA LYS A 658 -6.73 6.29 -6.30
C LYS A 658 -6.80 7.75 -6.70
N PHE A 659 -7.25 8.04 -7.92
CA PHE A 659 -7.49 9.39 -8.38
C PHE A 659 -8.97 9.76 -8.24
N GLU A 660 -9.21 10.97 -7.77
CA GLU A 660 -10.53 11.56 -7.67
C GLU A 660 -10.46 13.01 -8.15
N ARG A 661 -11.60 13.60 -8.51
CA ARG A 661 -11.70 15.05 -8.66
C ARG A 661 -12.21 15.63 -7.36
N ARG A 662 -11.66 16.78 -6.97
CA ARG A 662 -12.26 17.60 -5.91
C ARG A 662 -13.71 17.89 -6.31
N THR A 663 -14.66 17.26 -5.63
CA THR A 663 -16.09 17.55 -5.77
C THR A 663 -16.30 19.02 -5.40
N ARG A 664 -17.02 19.75 -6.25
CA ARG A 664 -17.33 21.18 -6.05
C ARG A 664 -18.37 21.38 -4.96
#